data_AF-A0A9K3PMG9-F1
#
_entry.id   AF-A0A9K3PMG9-F1
#
_cell.length_a   1.000
_cell.length_b   1.000
_cell.length_c   1.000
_cell.angle_alpha   90.00
_cell.angle_beta   90.00
_cell.angle_gamma   90.00
#
_symmetry.space_group_name_H-M   'P 1'
#
loop_
_entity.id
_entity.type
_entity.pdbx_description
1 polymer ?
#
loop_
_entity_poly.entity_id
_entity_poly.type
_entity_poly.pdbx_seq_one_letter_code
_entity_poly.pdbx_strand_id
1 'polypeptide(L)'
;MGCCESVEEDDSYQGGPRPGGMESAQNQRGEEKALRKVDCSKEPREIICGGLRLRYAFFSQKGYYPDDPHKPNQDAYSITERFGPVGSNDSFFAVYDGHGRDGDLCAQFARDKLPGILAKNINQIKEQEAKKHRAELEKIVRPDRPTDPLSHVELSREQMQDAALRAHVECNIAMHRDPSLDDSLSGTTAISAYVHGRRNRLTICNVGDSRAVLGKTLQSNNGYGQRQTLKAFPLSRDQTPYRKDERIRIRATGARILSLDQLEGLEPINENEDSENPEGDLELGEELDEGGDPPRVWSPEGDYPGTAFTRSLGDSMAEELGVFAEPEMLTREIKPDDRVIVLASDGIFEFLTNQSVIDICAKFTDPLEACRAVVAESYELWLQYELRTDDITIIVIFVDPFINPVEMYGEYVTSSFRNLADGTKPTHLLPQDGSESEEPAEDVLLPDVEVRPVRTRMTKEKAQEIEKLKQQAMAQEDYAAELNKEVDLEQLYTEKTASEKARISDAIKTSVMFRNVTPDQRELIYGVMEHIPVKAGTWVIKQGSVGDRFYIIDEGVFEVRIVGEGEEDDGTGGALIHVYEGSVAKHIHPCFGELALMYSAPRSASIIARSDGHLWGLHRSAFRQVLAQAQGTRKELAKTLSKLLMFQNLEEEEVTKLAAAFDEIAFGRGENIVEQGHFGDAMYVITSGSCELVKIVKGIPQNQTLKAGDCFGQEVIVDQQKYGATVVSLQTTTGWKIDRAVLAKTVPVDKLRRRK
;
A
#
# COMPACT_ATOMS: atom_id res chain seq x y z
N MET A 1 -11.74 76.03 32.97
CA MET A 1 -11.72 75.02 31.90
C MET A 1 -11.76 73.67 32.64
N GLY A 2 -12.91 73.19 33.14
CA GLY A 2 -14.16 72.85 32.45
C GLY A 2 -14.05 71.36 32.04
N CYS A 3 -14.35 70.41 32.95
CA CYS A 3 -15.64 69.68 33.11
C CYS A 3 -15.85 68.67 31.96
N CYS A 4 -16.41 67.47 32.04
CA CYS A 4 -17.11 66.59 33.01
C CYS A 4 -17.41 65.29 32.20
N GLU A 5 -17.36 64.07 32.75
CA GLU A 5 -18.48 63.23 33.24
C GLU A 5 -19.74 63.07 32.35
N SER A 6 -20.41 61.89 32.53
CA SER A 6 -21.71 61.37 32.02
C SER A 6 -21.65 60.60 30.68
N VAL A 7 -22.08 59.33 30.50
CA VAL A 7 -23.19 58.47 31.00
C VAL A 7 -24.58 58.99 30.66
N GLU A 8 -25.29 58.29 29.76
CA GLU A 8 -26.74 58.01 29.68
C GLU A 8 -27.00 57.38 28.29
N GLU A 9 -27.36 56.10 28.17
CA GLU A 9 -28.66 55.43 28.35
C GLU A 9 -29.43 55.23 27.04
N ASP A 10 -30.06 54.06 26.97
CA ASP A 10 -30.79 53.40 25.88
C ASP A 10 -31.90 54.24 25.21
N ASP A 11 -32.19 53.95 23.93
CA ASP A 11 -33.51 53.40 23.59
C ASP A 11 -33.68 52.94 22.12
N SER A 12 -34.06 51.67 21.99
CA SER A 12 -35.11 51.15 21.10
C SER A 12 -34.88 50.98 19.57
N TYR A 13 -34.70 49.71 19.19
CA TYR A 13 -35.46 48.93 18.19
C TYR A 13 -35.55 49.34 16.70
N GLN A 14 -35.14 48.36 15.86
CA GLN A 14 -35.55 48.00 14.48
C GLN A 14 -34.58 48.27 13.32
N GLY A 15 -34.00 47.19 12.77
CA GLY A 15 -33.40 47.16 11.42
C GLY A 15 -32.52 45.92 11.22
N GLY A 16 -33.02 44.94 10.47
CA GLY A 16 -32.46 43.58 10.33
C GLY A 16 -31.02 43.46 9.79
N PRO A 17 -30.41 42.27 9.89
CA PRO A 17 -29.02 42.05 9.49
C PRO A 17 -28.91 42.09 7.95
N ARG A 18 -28.04 42.98 7.47
CA ARG A 18 -27.58 43.00 6.08
C ARG A 18 -26.74 41.74 5.81
N PRO A 19 -26.95 41.03 4.70
CA PRO A 19 -26.10 39.91 4.30
C PRO A 19 -24.85 40.45 3.59
N GLY A 20 -23.66 40.01 4.04
CA GLY A 20 -22.40 40.37 3.39
C GLY A 20 -21.23 40.32 4.38
N GLY A 21 -20.70 39.12 4.62
CA GLY A 21 -19.53 38.97 5.49
C GLY A 21 -19.10 37.53 5.84
N MET A 22 -19.81 36.49 5.39
CA MET A 22 -19.42 35.08 5.68
C MET A 22 -18.76 34.34 4.50
N GLU A 23 -18.94 34.78 3.25
CA GLU A 23 -18.39 34.06 2.09
C GLU A 23 -16.87 34.18 1.93
N SER A 24 -16.24 35.29 2.35
CA SER A 24 -14.79 35.48 2.16
C SER A 24 -13.92 34.77 3.20
N ALA A 25 -14.47 34.42 4.38
CA ALA A 25 -13.71 33.76 5.45
C ALA A 25 -13.70 32.22 5.34
N GLN A 26 -14.64 31.63 4.58
CA GLN A 26 -14.65 30.19 4.29
C GLN A 26 -13.74 29.84 3.11
N ASN A 27 -13.71 30.64 2.03
CA ASN A 27 -12.80 30.42 0.90
C ASN A 27 -11.31 30.56 1.31
N GLN A 28 -10.97 31.55 2.14
CA GLN A 28 -9.59 31.70 2.64
C GLN A 28 -9.15 30.55 3.56
N ARG A 29 -10.08 29.87 4.26
CA ARG A 29 -9.77 28.69 5.09
C ARG A 29 -9.63 27.40 4.28
N GLY A 30 -10.22 27.33 3.08
CA GLY A 30 -10.08 26.20 2.14
C GLY A 30 -8.72 26.19 1.46
N GLU A 31 -8.30 27.34 0.94
CA GLU A 31 -6.98 27.52 0.29
C GLU A 31 -5.81 27.23 1.25
N GLU A 32 -5.90 27.67 2.51
CA GLU A 32 -4.85 27.45 3.54
C GLU A 32 -4.76 26.01 4.06
N LYS A 33 -5.77 25.17 3.79
CA LYS A 33 -5.79 23.74 4.12
C LYS A 33 -5.37 22.84 2.96
N ALA A 34 -5.77 23.16 1.73
CA ALA A 34 -5.41 22.40 0.53
C ALA A 34 -3.89 22.40 0.25
N LEU A 35 -3.17 23.42 0.73
CA LEU A 35 -1.70 23.53 0.66
C LEU A 35 -0.97 22.80 1.79
N ARG A 36 -1.67 22.31 2.83
CA ARG A 36 -1.02 21.57 3.92
C ARG A 36 -0.66 20.18 3.44
N LYS A 37 0.63 19.85 3.53
CA LYS A 37 1.13 18.51 3.19
C LYS A 37 0.49 17.39 4.01
N VAL A 38 0.00 17.69 5.22
CA VAL A 38 -0.69 16.74 6.11
C VAL A 38 -1.85 17.44 6.86
N ASP A 39 -3.05 16.86 6.84
CA ASP A 39 -4.18 17.16 7.72
C ASP A 39 -4.56 15.91 8.53
N CYS A 40 -4.43 15.95 9.85
CA CYS A 40 -4.71 14.80 10.70
C CYS A 40 -5.36 15.20 12.03
N SER A 41 -5.98 14.22 12.69
CA SER A 41 -6.48 14.40 14.05
C SER A 41 -5.35 14.80 14.99
N LYS A 42 -5.59 15.79 15.86
CA LYS A 42 -4.63 16.20 16.91
C LYS A 42 -4.51 15.15 18.02
N GLU A 43 -5.63 14.51 18.33
CA GLU A 43 -5.80 13.46 19.34
C GLU A 43 -6.93 12.53 18.88
N PRO A 44 -6.95 11.25 19.31
CA PRO A 44 -8.07 10.37 19.02
C PRO A 44 -9.36 10.88 19.66
N ARG A 45 -10.48 10.71 18.96
CA ARG A 45 -11.81 11.06 19.45
C ARG A 45 -12.57 9.84 19.91
N GLU A 46 -13.51 10.05 20.82
CA GLU A 46 -14.37 9.00 21.36
C GLU A 46 -15.82 9.46 21.40
N ILE A 47 -16.72 8.62 20.87
CA ILE A 47 -18.17 8.85 20.90
C ILE A 47 -18.92 7.59 21.31
N ILE A 48 -20.09 7.80 21.91
CA ILE A 48 -21.06 6.74 22.17
C ILE A 48 -22.14 6.80 21.09
N CYS A 49 -22.14 5.79 20.22
CA CYS A 49 -23.11 5.62 19.15
C CYS A 49 -24.08 4.51 19.58
N GLY A 50 -25.04 4.89 20.44
CA GLY A 50 -25.97 3.98 21.13
C GLY A 50 -25.26 2.88 21.92
N GLY A 51 -25.33 1.61 21.49
CA GLY A 51 -24.69 0.48 22.18
C GLY A 51 -23.20 0.32 21.92
N LEU A 52 -22.59 1.23 21.15
CA LEU A 52 -21.20 1.16 20.71
C LEU A 52 -20.38 2.33 21.26
N ARG A 53 -19.18 2.03 21.72
CA ARG A 53 -18.12 3.01 21.96
C ARG A 53 -17.21 3.01 20.73
N LEU A 54 -17.20 4.13 20.01
CA LEU A 54 -16.36 4.31 18.82
C LEU A 54 -15.19 5.23 19.19
N ARG A 55 -13.96 4.73 19.06
CA ARG A 55 -12.75 5.54 19.16
C ARG A 55 -12.14 5.69 17.78
N TYR A 56 -11.93 6.90 17.30
CA TYR A 56 -11.54 7.10 15.92
C TYR A 56 -10.54 8.24 15.73
N ALA A 57 -9.82 8.18 14.62
CA ALA A 57 -8.96 9.25 14.13
C ALA A 57 -8.95 9.24 12.60
N PHE A 58 -8.45 10.33 12.01
CA PHE A 58 -8.22 10.44 10.58
C PHE A 58 -6.83 11.00 10.29
N PHE A 59 -6.34 10.69 9.10
CA PHE A 59 -5.10 11.22 8.55
C PHE A 59 -5.24 11.37 7.04
N SER A 60 -4.90 12.54 6.52
CA SER A 60 -4.85 12.86 5.10
C SER A 60 -3.50 13.50 4.77
N GLN A 61 -2.85 13.03 3.73
CA GLN A 61 -1.54 13.49 3.28
C GLN A 61 -1.54 13.74 1.79
N LYS A 62 -1.02 14.90 1.40
CA LYS A 62 -0.81 15.23 0.01
C LYS A 62 0.29 14.35 -0.60
N GLY A 63 0.02 13.84 -1.78
CA GLY A 63 0.96 13.16 -2.64
C GLY A 63 2.10 14.04 -3.14
N TYR A 64 3.06 13.40 -3.81
CA TYR A 64 4.20 14.05 -4.42
C TYR A 64 4.16 13.80 -5.92
N TYR A 65 3.94 14.85 -6.69
CA TYR A 65 3.89 14.82 -8.15
C TYR A 65 5.04 15.67 -8.68
N PRO A 66 6.12 15.07 -9.24
CA PRO A 66 7.29 15.81 -9.70
C PRO A 66 6.96 16.89 -10.75
N ASP A 67 6.01 16.60 -11.63
CA ASP A 67 5.62 17.48 -12.73
C ASP A 67 4.66 18.61 -12.29
N ASP A 68 4.04 18.46 -11.13
CA ASP A 68 3.21 19.50 -10.51
C ASP A 68 3.40 19.51 -8.97
N PRO A 69 4.50 20.09 -8.47
CA PRO A 69 4.77 20.13 -7.03
C PRO A 69 3.69 20.87 -6.22
N HIS A 70 2.94 21.75 -6.86
CA HIS A 70 1.91 22.57 -6.24
C HIS A 70 0.50 21.99 -6.36
N LYS A 71 0.31 20.85 -7.05
CA LYS A 71 -0.97 20.13 -7.14
C LYS A 71 -1.66 20.07 -5.76
N PRO A 72 -2.91 20.54 -5.60
CA PRO A 72 -3.59 20.45 -4.30
C PRO A 72 -3.79 18.99 -3.91
N ASN A 73 -3.95 18.73 -2.60
CA ASN A 73 -4.44 17.43 -2.15
C ASN A 73 -5.89 17.28 -2.64
N GLN A 74 -6.14 16.28 -3.48
CA GLN A 74 -7.44 16.03 -4.08
C GLN A 74 -8.33 15.13 -3.23
N ASP A 75 -7.79 14.52 -2.16
CA ASP A 75 -8.60 13.80 -1.19
C ASP A 75 -9.34 14.74 -0.22
N ALA A 76 -10.49 14.28 0.26
CA ALA A 76 -11.24 14.88 1.35
C ALA A 76 -11.83 13.81 2.29
N TYR A 77 -12.27 14.23 3.47
CA TYR A 77 -12.97 13.37 4.43
C TYR A 77 -14.09 14.12 5.15
N SER A 78 -15.12 13.40 5.58
CA SER A 78 -16.23 13.94 6.39
C SER A 78 -16.45 13.08 7.63
N ILE A 79 -16.61 13.73 8.78
CA ILE A 79 -16.98 13.09 10.04
C ILE A 79 -18.06 13.93 10.71
N THR A 80 -19.25 13.35 10.87
CA THR A 80 -20.37 13.99 11.55
C THR A 80 -20.87 13.11 12.69
N GLU A 81 -20.63 13.56 13.91
CA GLU A 81 -21.17 12.96 15.13
C GLU A 81 -22.64 13.36 15.31
N ARG A 82 -23.45 12.51 15.94
CA ARG A 82 -24.90 12.77 16.17
C ARG A 82 -25.65 13.09 14.87
N PHE A 83 -25.36 12.30 13.84
CA PHE A 83 -25.86 12.50 12.48
C PHE A 83 -27.38 12.32 12.38
N GLY A 84 -28.07 13.20 11.64
CA GLY A 84 -29.50 13.12 11.40
C GLY A 84 -30.34 14.05 12.31
N PRO A 85 -31.55 13.64 12.75
CA PRO A 85 -32.44 14.47 13.56
C PRO A 85 -31.81 14.89 14.90
N VAL A 86 -32.36 15.94 15.51
CA VAL A 86 -31.92 16.41 16.84
C VAL A 86 -32.07 15.29 17.87
N GLY A 87 -30.99 15.01 18.60
CA GLY A 87 -30.95 13.92 19.58
C GLY A 87 -30.64 12.54 18.98
N SER A 88 -30.33 12.46 17.69
CA SER A 88 -29.71 11.27 17.12
C SER A 88 -28.38 10.95 17.80
N ASN A 89 -28.11 9.67 17.98
CA ASN A 89 -26.81 9.16 18.40
C ASN A 89 -26.09 8.43 17.25
N ASP A 90 -26.56 8.60 16.02
CA ASP A 90 -25.93 8.00 14.84
C ASP A 90 -24.65 8.77 14.46
N SER A 91 -23.81 8.17 13.63
CA SER A 91 -22.56 8.79 13.16
C SER A 91 -22.32 8.55 11.68
N PHE A 92 -21.73 9.52 11.01
CA PHE A 92 -21.38 9.44 9.59
C PHE A 92 -19.88 9.68 9.40
N PHE A 93 -19.24 8.81 8.62
CA PHE A 93 -17.83 8.90 8.24
C PHE A 93 -17.74 8.73 6.73
N ALA A 94 -16.86 9.47 6.06
CA ALA A 94 -16.62 9.30 4.63
C ALA A 94 -15.21 9.72 4.23
N VAL A 95 -14.68 9.05 3.21
CA VAL A 95 -13.47 9.44 2.47
C VAL A 95 -13.87 9.65 1.01
N TYR A 96 -13.31 10.70 0.42
CA TYR A 96 -13.49 11.10 -0.97
C TYR A 96 -12.11 11.22 -1.58
N ASP A 97 -11.88 10.56 -2.70
CA ASP A 97 -10.61 10.63 -3.42
C ASP A 97 -10.92 11.27 -4.77
N GLY A 98 -10.33 12.45 -4.97
CA GLY A 98 -10.65 13.37 -6.07
C GLY A 98 -9.66 13.22 -7.21
N HIS A 99 -10.14 13.38 -8.43
CA HIS A 99 -9.31 13.23 -9.63
C HIS A 99 -9.67 14.25 -10.70
N GLY A 100 -8.82 14.32 -11.72
CA GLY A 100 -8.95 15.31 -12.77
C GLY A 100 -8.41 16.66 -12.33
N ARG A 101 -8.73 17.71 -13.08
CA ARG A 101 -8.16 19.05 -12.86
C ARG A 101 -8.69 19.69 -11.58
N ASP A 102 -10.00 19.60 -11.37
CA ASP A 102 -10.72 20.20 -10.25
C ASP A 102 -11.13 19.12 -9.22
N GLY A 103 -10.39 18.02 -9.16
CA GLY A 103 -10.68 16.87 -8.29
C GLY A 103 -10.72 17.23 -6.81
N ASP A 104 -9.87 18.14 -6.36
CA ASP A 104 -9.88 18.67 -5.00
C ASP A 104 -11.19 19.41 -4.71
N LEU A 105 -11.68 20.20 -5.65
CA LEU A 105 -12.96 20.91 -5.52
C LEU A 105 -14.14 19.94 -5.55
N CYS A 106 -14.09 18.89 -6.38
CA CYS A 106 -15.11 17.84 -6.44
C CYS A 106 -15.21 17.08 -5.11
N ALA A 107 -14.07 16.64 -4.55
CA ALA A 107 -13.99 15.96 -3.26
C ALA A 107 -14.47 16.86 -2.11
N GLN A 108 -14.10 18.13 -2.12
CA GLN A 108 -14.58 19.12 -1.14
C GLN A 108 -16.09 19.38 -1.26
N PHE A 109 -16.62 19.44 -2.48
CA PHE A 109 -18.06 19.58 -2.71
C PHE A 109 -18.83 18.38 -2.15
N ALA A 110 -18.38 17.16 -2.45
CA ALA A 110 -18.98 15.93 -1.92
C ALA A 110 -18.93 15.89 -0.39
N ARG A 111 -17.78 16.22 0.22
CA ARG A 111 -17.60 16.37 1.67
C ARG A 111 -18.64 17.30 2.30
N ASP A 112 -18.88 18.45 1.66
CA ASP A 112 -19.70 19.52 2.23
C ASP A 112 -21.20 19.32 1.98
N LYS A 113 -21.59 18.64 0.89
CA LYS A 113 -22.99 18.49 0.48
C LYS A 113 -23.59 17.13 0.81
N LEU A 114 -22.87 16.03 0.55
CA LEU A 114 -23.42 14.67 0.65
C LEU A 114 -23.99 14.36 2.05
N PRO A 115 -23.30 14.66 3.18
CA PRO A 115 -23.84 14.37 4.50
C PRO A 115 -25.15 15.12 4.78
N GLY A 116 -25.24 16.38 4.35
CA GLY A 116 -26.44 17.20 4.53
C GLY A 116 -27.63 16.70 3.70
N ILE A 117 -27.38 16.32 2.45
CA ILE A 117 -28.41 15.74 1.57
C ILE A 117 -28.89 14.40 2.13
N LEU A 118 -27.98 13.54 2.59
CA LEU A 118 -28.33 12.27 3.22
C LEU A 118 -29.17 12.47 4.49
N ALA A 119 -28.77 13.37 5.38
CA ALA A 119 -29.53 13.68 6.60
C ALA A 119 -30.94 14.18 6.26
N LYS A 120 -31.09 15.04 5.24
CA LYS A 120 -32.38 15.51 4.74
C LYS A 120 -33.23 14.35 4.22
N ASN A 121 -32.67 13.45 3.42
CA ASN A 121 -33.39 12.31 2.87
C ASN A 121 -33.84 11.32 3.96
N ILE A 122 -32.98 11.05 4.95
CA ILE A 122 -33.34 10.27 6.14
C ILE A 122 -34.50 10.92 6.90
N ASN A 123 -34.42 12.23 7.16
CA ASN A 123 -35.46 12.95 7.89
C ASN A 123 -36.80 12.91 7.15
N GLN A 124 -36.79 13.06 5.83
CA GLN A 124 -38.02 12.96 5.02
C GLN A 124 -38.68 11.59 5.12
N ILE A 125 -37.90 10.50 5.04
CA ILE A 125 -38.47 9.15 5.18
C ILE A 125 -38.98 8.96 6.61
N LYS A 126 -38.21 9.37 7.63
CA LYS A 126 -38.65 9.29 9.04
C LYS A 126 -39.94 10.06 9.28
N GLU A 127 -40.10 11.24 8.69
CA GLU A 127 -41.34 12.03 8.77
C GLU A 127 -42.52 11.33 8.11
N GLN A 128 -42.31 10.68 6.97
CA GLN A 128 -43.36 9.92 6.29
C GLN A 128 -43.79 8.71 7.13
N GLU A 129 -42.84 7.99 7.71
CA GLU A 129 -43.12 6.85 8.60
C GLU A 129 -43.77 7.28 9.92
N ALA A 130 -43.33 8.39 10.52
CA ALA A 130 -43.97 8.98 11.68
C ALA A 130 -45.43 9.35 11.40
N LYS A 131 -45.72 9.91 10.21
CA LYS A 131 -47.09 10.25 9.79
C LYS A 131 -47.97 9.03 9.63
N LYS A 132 -47.44 7.92 9.08
CA LYS A 132 -48.15 6.63 8.99
C LYS A 132 -48.50 6.11 10.39
N HIS A 133 -47.53 6.09 11.30
CA HIS A 133 -47.73 5.61 12.68
C HIS A 133 -48.60 6.55 13.52
N ARG A 134 -48.55 7.87 13.30
CA ARG A 134 -49.37 8.84 14.03
C ARG A 134 -50.87 8.69 13.72
N ALA A 135 -51.22 8.33 12.49
CA ALA A 135 -52.60 8.01 12.12
C ALA A 135 -53.15 6.76 12.86
N GLU A 136 -52.25 5.87 13.32
CA GLU A 136 -52.58 4.70 14.13
C GLU A 136 -52.55 5.00 15.65
N LEU A 137 -51.54 5.76 16.11
CA LEU A 137 -51.32 6.14 17.51
C LEU A 137 -52.33 7.17 18.04
N GLU A 138 -52.90 8.03 17.18
CA GLU A 138 -54.00 8.95 17.55
C GLU A 138 -55.27 8.20 18.01
N LYS A 139 -55.33 6.87 17.84
CA LYS A 139 -56.39 6.02 18.39
C LYS A 139 -56.10 5.53 19.83
N ILE A 140 -54.88 5.65 20.37
CA ILE A 140 -54.46 4.89 21.57
C ILE A 140 -53.80 5.71 22.70
N VAL A 141 -52.99 6.77 22.50
CA VAL A 141 -52.18 7.34 23.61
C VAL A 141 -52.13 8.89 23.72
N ARG A 142 -52.11 9.38 24.97
CA ARG A 142 -52.14 10.79 25.43
C ARG A 142 -50.80 11.55 25.30
N PRO A 143 -50.81 12.90 25.27
CA PRO A 143 -49.77 13.74 24.64
C PRO A 143 -48.70 14.34 25.58
N ASP A 144 -48.32 13.67 26.69
CA ASP A 144 -47.68 14.38 27.82
C ASP A 144 -46.15 14.18 28.01
N ARG A 145 -45.39 13.91 26.94
CA ARG A 145 -43.92 14.01 26.98
C ARG A 145 -43.34 14.70 25.74
N PRO A 146 -42.48 15.71 25.90
CA PRO A 146 -41.76 16.31 24.78
C PRO A 146 -40.57 15.42 24.42
N THR A 147 -40.80 14.48 23.51
CA THR A 147 -39.74 13.75 22.79
C THR A 147 -39.81 14.15 21.33
N ASP A 148 -38.67 14.42 20.68
CA ASP A 148 -38.62 14.65 19.23
C ASP A 148 -39.35 13.50 18.52
N PRO A 149 -40.46 13.78 17.80
CA PRO A 149 -41.29 12.76 17.18
C PRO A 149 -40.59 12.00 16.05
N LEU A 150 -39.41 12.40 15.59
CA LEU A 150 -38.67 11.67 14.57
C LEU A 150 -37.56 10.81 15.15
N SER A 151 -37.09 11.16 16.35
CA SER A 151 -35.99 10.44 16.97
C SER A 151 -36.32 8.96 17.14
N HIS A 152 -37.56 8.58 17.46
CA HIS A 152 -37.99 7.19 17.69
C HIS A 152 -38.22 6.36 16.41
N VAL A 153 -38.26 7.02 15.24
CA VAL A 153 -38.52 6.34 13.97
C VAL A 153 -37.23 5.75 13.40
N GLU A 154 -37.22 4.42 13.27
CA GLU A 154 -36.10 3.66 12.75
C GLU A 154 -36.36 3.27 11.29
N LEU A 155 -35.38 3.50 10.43
CA LEU A 155 -35.48 3.15 9.02
C LEU A 155 -35.15 1.66 8.81
N SER A 156 -35.93 1.00 7.95
CA SER A 156 -35.58 -0.31 7.40
C SER A 156 -34.27 -0.24 6.60
N ARG A 157 -33.72 -1.40 6.25
CA ARG A 157 -32.54 -1.48 5.38
C ARG A 157 -32.82 -0.80 4.03
N GLU A 158 -33.95 -1.14 3.41
CA GLU A 158 -34.36 -0.63 2.10
C GLU A 158 -34.58 0.88 2.14
N GLN A 159 -35.19 1.40 3.21
CA GLN A 159 -35.39 2.83 3.40
C GLN A 159 -34.07 3.59 3.56
N MET A 160 -33.10 3.02 4.29
CA MET A 160 -31.77 3.62 4.40
C MET A 160 -31.03 3.59 3.05
N GLN A 161 -31.14 2.48 2.32
CA GLN A 161 -30.55 2.33 1.00
C GLN A 161 -31.17 3.31 -0.01
N ASP A 162 -32.50 3.50 0.02
CA ASP A 162 -33.18 4.54 -0.77
C ASP A 162 -32.68 5.95 -0.43
N ALA A 163 -32.56 6.28 0.87
CA ALA A 163 -32.05 7.58 1.29
C ALA A 163 -30.63 7.83 0.79
N ALA A 164 -29.77 6.82 0.88
CA ALA A 164 -28.38 6.89 0.43
C ALA A 164 -28.26 6.98 -1.10
N LEU A 165 -29.00 6.17 -1.85
CA LEU A 165 -29.07 6.23 -3.31
C LEU A 165 -29.47 7.63 -3.77
N ARG A 166 -30.60 8.14 -3.25
CA ARG A 166 -31.07 9.49 -3.58
C ARG A 166 -30.06 10.56 -3.18
N ALA A 167 -29.38 10.40 -2.05
CA ALA A 167 -28.40 11.38 -1.61
C ALA A 167 -27.18 11.48 -2.55
N HIS A 168 -26.66 10.37 -3.05
CA HIS A 168 -25.53 10.37 -3.98
C HIS A 168 -25.95 10.95 -5.34
N VAL A 169 -27.10 10.54 -5.87
CA VAL A 169 -27.63 11.07 -7.14
C VAL A 169 -27.95 12.57 -7.03
N GLU A 170 -28.57 13.02 -5.94
CA GLU A 170 -28.82 14.45 -5.70
C GLU A 170 -27.52 15.24 -5.54
N CYS A 171 -26.50 14.66 -4.89
CA CYS A 171 -25.19 15.28 -4.74
C CYS A 171 -24.50 15.43 -6.11
N ASN A 172 -24.55 14.40 -6.95
CA ASN A 172 -24.02 14.41 -8.32
C ASN A 172 -24.69 15.48 -9.18
N ILE A 173 -26.02 15.51 -9.19
CA ILE A 173 -26.80 16.53 -9.91
C ILE A 173 -26.49 17.94 -9.40
N ALA A 174 -26.26 18.10 -8.10
CA ALA A 174 -25.88 19.38 -7.53
C ALA A 174 -24.46 19.80 -7.96
N MET A 175 -23.54 18.84 -8.11
CA MET A 175 -22.16 19.06 -8.59
C MET A 175 -22.17 19.60 -10.04
N HIS A 176 -22.84 18.91 -10.96
CA HIS A 176 -22.98 19.34 -12.37
C HIS A 176 -23.63 20.72 -12.54
N ARG A 177 -24.40 21.18 -11.54
CA ARG A 177 -25.12 22.45 -11.57
C ARG A 177 -24.34 23.59 -10.91
N ASP A 178 -23.22 23.29 -10.26
CA ASP A 178 -22.42 24.32 -9.62
C ASP A 178 -21.55 25.04 -10.68
N PRO A 179 -21.81 26.32 -10.99
CA PRO A 179 -21.07 27.02 -12.03
C PRO A 179 -19.63 27.36 -11.63
N SER A 180 -19.24 27.11 -10.37
CA SER A 180 -17.88 27.33 -9.86
C SER A 180 -16.97 26.11 -9.98
N LEU A 181 -17.49 24.98 -10.49
CA LEU A 181 -16.80 23.71 -10.58
C LEU A 181 -16.85 23.17 -12.02
N ASP A 182 -15.72 22.75 -12.57
CA ASP A 182 -15.68 22.00 -13.84
C ASP A 182 -15.51 20.50 -13.57
N ASP A 183 -16.64 19.80 -13.55
CA ASP A 183 -16.72 18.35 -13.36
C ASP A 183 -16.83 17.55 -14.67
N SER A 184 -16.47 18.16 -15.82
CA SER A 184 -16.51 17.45 -17.11
C SER A 184 -15.59 16.24 -17.15
N LEU A 185 -14.34 16.45 -16.70
CA LEU A 185 -13.26 15.46 -16.59
C LEU A 185 -12.66 15.44 -15.18
N SER A 186 -13.42 15.93 -14.20
CA SER A 186 -13.04 15.93 -12.80
C SER A 186 -14.18 15.34 -11.99
N GLY A 187 -13.84 14.65 -10.92
CA GLY A 187 -14.82 14.01 -10.06
C GLY A 187 -14.19 13.54 -8.77
N THR A 188 -14.93 12.69 -8.07
CA THR A 188 -14.42 12.04 -6.86
C THR A 188 -15.09 10.69 -6.62
N THR A 189 -14.32 9.74 -6.10
CA THR A 189 -14.85 8.55 -5.48
C THR A 189 -15.44 8.88 -4.11
N ALA A 190 -16.31 8.02 -3.57
CA ALA A 190 -16.90 8.21 -2.26
C ALA A 190 -17.12 6.86 -1.56
N ILE A 191 -16.39 6.63 -0.47
CA ILE A 191 -16.68 5.56 0.48
C ILE A 191 -17.21 6.16 1.77
N SER A 192 -18.42 5.75 2.18
CA SER A 192 -19.04 6.28 3.40
C SER A 192 -19.61 5.19 4.30
N ALA A 193 -19.61 5.47 5.60
CA ALA A 193 -20.10 4.61 6.67
C ALA A 193 -21.10 5.38 7.53
N TYR A 194 -22.34 4.90 7.55
CA TYR A 194 -23.38 5.35 8.47
C TYR A 194 -23.56 4.32 9.59
N VAL A 195 -23.21 4.73 10.81
CA VAL A 195 -23.34 3.91 12.02
C VAL A 195 -24.64 4.29 12.72
N HIS A 196 -25.59 3.35 12.74
CA HIS A 196 -26.89 3.47 13.37
C HIS A 196 -26.76 3.09 14.85
N GLY A 197 -26.74 4.07 15.74
CA GLY A 197 -26.39 3.85 17.14
C GLY A 197 -27.37 2.93 17.87
N ARG A 198 -28.67 3.00 17.54
CA ARG A 198 -29.69 2.21 18.28
C ARG A 198 -29.68 0.71 18.02
N ARG A 199 -29.35 0.31 16.80
CA ARG A 199 -29.33 -1.11 16.39
C ARG A 199 -27.92 -1.66 16.28
N ASN A 200 -26.90 -0.87 16.64
CA ASN A 200 -25.50 -1.19 16.37
C ASN A 200 -25.31 -1.62 14.90
N ARG A 201 -25.98 -0.94 13.97
CA ARG A 201 -25.98 -1.33 12.54
C ARG A 201 -25.02 -0.43 11.77
N LEU A 202 -24.38 -0.98 10.76
CA LEU A 202 -23.47 -0.28 9.85
C LEU A 202 -24.04 -0.35 8.43
N THR A 203 -24.12 0.79 7.76
CA THR A 203 -24.38 0.87 6.32
C THR A 203 -23.16 1.49 5.64
N ILE A 204 -22.53 0.74 4.73
CA ILE A 204 -21.47 1.21 3.85
C ILE A 204 -22.08 1.56 2.49
N CYS A 205 -21.69 2.69 1.92
CA CYS A 205 -22.03 3.10 0.56
C CYS A 205 -20.73 3.35 -0.21
N ASN A 206 -20.54 2.66 -1.34
CA ASN A 206 -19.34 2.76 -2.17
C ASN A 206 -19.65 3.25 -3.59
N VAL A 207 -18.94 4.30 -4.00
CA VAL A 207 -18.85 4.83 -5.37
C VAL A 207 -17.36 4.94 -5.72
N GLY A 208 -16.87 4.14 -6.66
CA GLY A 208 -15.46 4.09 -7.06
C GLY A 208 -14.64 3.02 -6.36
N ASP A 209 -13.34 3.27 -6.21
CA ASP A 209 -12.32 2.31 -5.76
C ASP A 209 -11.59 2.70 -4.46
N SER A 210 -12.07 3.74 -3.77
CA SER A 210 -11.89 3.85 -2.32
C SER A 210 -12.54 2.65 -1.60
N ARG A 211 -12.00 2.26 -0.43
CA ARG A 211 -12.37 0.98 0.20
C ARG A 211 -12.66 1.06 1.69
N ALA A 212 -13.65 0.28 2.13
CA ALA A 212 -13.95 0.03 3.53
C ALA A 212 -13.60 -1.41 3.94
N VAL A 213 -12.96 -1.57 5.10
CA VAL A 213 -12.47 -2.87 5.60
C VAL A 213 -12.81 -3.05 7.09
N LEU A 214 -13.19 -4.27 7.47
CA LEU A 214 -13.48 -4.67 8.84
C LEU A 214 -12.40 -5.61 9.37
N GLY A 215 -11.85 -5.29 10.55
CA GLY A 215 -11.00 -6.16 11.35
C GLY A 215 -11.81 -6.85 12.44
N LYS A 216 -11.85 -8.19 12.39
CA LYS A 216 -12.67 -9.01 13.29
C LYS A 216 -11.80 -10.02 14.05
N THR A 217 -12.09 -10.21 15.34
CA THR A 217 -11.36 -11.20 16.16
C THR A 217 -11.78 -12.62 15.78
N LEU A 218 -10.82 -13.48 15.48
CA LEU A 218 -11.06 -14.92 15.36
C LEU A 218 -10.63 -15.64 16.64
N GLN A 219 -11.51 -16.49 17.19
CA GLN A 219 -11.13 -17.37 18.29
C GLN A 219 -10.22 -18.49 17.78
N SER A 220 -8.94 -18.46 18.15
CA SER A 220 -8.02 -19.57 17.91
C SER A 220 -7.94 -20.46 19.16
N ASN A 221 -8.48 -21.67 19.06
CA ASN A 221 -8.37 -22.71 20.09
C ASN A 221 -7.02 -23.44 20.00
N ASN A 222 -5.92 -22.70 20.10
CA ASN A 222 -4.59 -23.31 20.25
C ASN A 222 -4.12 -23.07 21.68
N GLY A 223 -4.07 -24.14 22.48
CA GLY A 223 -3.90 -24.16 23.94
C GLY A 223 -2.57 -23.64 24.52
N TYR A 224 -1.93 -22.66 23.90
CA TYR A 224 -0.75 -21.95 24.41
C TYR A 224 -0.90 -20.43 24.17
N GLY A 225 -1.42 -19.70 25.16
CA GLY A 225 -1.46 -18.23 25.18
C GLY A 225 -2.43 -17.59 24.17
N GLN A 226 -3.47 -16.89 24.65
CA GLN A 226 -4.39 -16.15 23.79
C GLN A 226 -3.68 -14.94 23.15
N ARG A 227 -3.19 -15.08 21.92
CA ARG A 227 -2.92 -13.93 21.06
C ARG A 227 -4.14 -13.74 20.16
N GLN A 228 -4.93 -12.71 20.43
CA GLN A 228 -6.06 -12.35 19.56
C GLN A 228 -5.49 -11.85 18.23
N THR A 229 -5.75 -12.57 17.14
CA THR A 229 -5.41 -12.14 15.78
C THR A 229 -6.67 -11.61 15.11
N LEU A 230 -6.59 -10.42 14.50
CA LEU A 230 -7.69 -9.86 13.72
C LEU A 230 -7.59 -10.38 12.28
N LYS A 231 -8.71 -10.85 11.71
CA LYS A 231 -8.83 -11.13 10.29
C LYS A 231 -9.56 -9.97 9.60
N ALA A 232 -9.05 -9.57 8.44
CA ALA A 232 -9.68 -8.56 7.61
C ALA A 232 -10.82 -9.15 6.78
N PHE A 233 -11.87 -8.36 6.61
CA PHE A 233 -13.01 -8.66 5.76
C PHE A 233 -13.40 -7.41 4.96
N PRO A 234 -13.57 -7.50 3.63
CA PRO A 234 -14.01 -6.36 2.84
C PRO A 234 -15.44 -5.95 3.22
N LEU A 235 -15.68 -4.65 3.33
CA LEU A 235 -17.01 -4.05 3.50
C LEU A 235 -17.49 -3.34 2.22
N SER A 236 -16.61 -3.14 1.24
CA SER A 236 -16.92 -2.67 -0.10
C SER A 236 -16.14 -3.48 -1.14
N ARG A 237 -16.53 -3.33 -2.41
CA ARG A 237 -15.84 -3.90 -3.58
C ARG A 237 -15.47 -2.74 -4.50
N ASP A 238 -14.19 -2.64 -4.85
CA ASP A 238 -13.70 -1.64 -5.80
C ASP A 238 -14.48 -1.71 -7.11
N GLN A 239 -14.91 -0.56 -7.62
CA GLN A 239 -15.65 -0.45 -8.88
C GLN A 239 -14.69 0.02 -9.96
N THR A 240 -13.96 -0.93 -10.53
CA THR A 240 -12.94 -0.70 -11.57
C THR A 240 -13.16 -1.65 -12.75
N PRO A 241 -12.51 -1.43 -13.91
CA PRO A 241 -12.59 -2.33 -15.05
C PRO A 241 -12.05 -3.75 -14.79
N TYR A 242 -11.35 -3.99 -13.69
CA TYR A 242 -11.01 -5.36 -13.26
C TYR A 242 -12.25 -6.17 -12.89
N ARG A 243 -13.28 -5.54 -12.33
CA ARG A 243 -14.53 -6.21 -11.95
C ARG A 243 -15.34 -6.58 -13.20
N LYS A 244 -15.61 -7.88 -13.36
CA LYS A 244 -16.21 -8.43 -14.60
C LYS A 244 -17.55 -7.79 -14.97
N ASP A 245 -18.44 -7.61 -13.99
CA ASP A 245 -19.74 -6.98 -14.20
C ASP A 245 -19.63 -5.50 -14.59
N GLU A 246 -18.75 -4.75 -13.93
CA GLU A 246 -18.48 -3.35 -14.27
C GLU A 246 -17.87 -3.22 -15.67
N ARG A 247 -16.94 -4.10 -16.04
CA ARG A 247 -16.33 -4.14 -17.37
C ARG A 247 -17.34 -4.42 -18.48
N ILE A 248 -18.20 -5.42 -18.29
CA ILE A 248 -19.28 -5.75 -19.25
C ILE A 248 -20.20 -4.54 -19.43
N ARG A 249 -20.56 -3.89 -18.31
CA ARG A 249 -21.42 -2.71 -18.29
C ARG A 249 -20.81 -1.53 -19.06
N ILE A 250 -19.53 -1.24 -18.85
CA ILE A 250 -18.82 -0.17 -19.56
C ILE A 250 -18.69 -0.50 -21.06
N ARG A 251 -18.27 -1.72 -21.43
CA ARG A 251 -18.17 -2.12 -22.85
C ARG A 251 -19.49 -2.01 -23.61
N ALA A 252 -20.62 -2.22 -22.94
CA ALA A 252 -21.94 -2.12 -23.55
C ALA A 252 -22.27 -0.69 -24.04
N THR A 253 -21.57 0.34 -23.58
CA THR A 253 -21.71 1.73 -24.07
C THR A 253 -20.89 2.00 -25.33
N GLY A 254 -20.02 1.07 -25.73
CA GLY A 254 -19.03 1.24 -26.79
C GLY A 254 -17.70 1.81 -26.31
N ALA A 255 -17.56 2.11 -25.02
CA ALA A 255 -16.30 2.57 -24.44
C ALA A 255 -15.18 1.54 -24.60
N ARG A 256 -13.95 2.03 -24.82
CA ARG A 256 -12.73 1.22 -24.86
C ARG A 256 -12.19 1.07 -23.44
N ILE A 257 -11.63 -0.11 -23.13
CA ILE A 257 -10.98 -0.38 -21.86
C ILE A 257 -9.54 -0.78 -22.14
N LEU A 258 -8.61 0.11 -21.82
CA LEU A 258 -7.19 -0.02 -22.18
C LEU A 258 -6.30 0.52 -21.05
N SER A 259 -5.14 -0.09 -20.81
CA SER A 259 -4.08 0.51 -19.99
C SER A 259 -3.41 1.67 -20.75
N LEU A 260 -2.66 2.53 -20.05
CA LEU A 260 -1.88 3.59 -20.69
C LEU A 260 -0.81 3.01 -21.62
N ASP A 261 -0.14 1.93 -21.21
CA ASP A 261 0.84 1.22 -22.04
C ASP A 261 0.25 0.73 -23.37
N GLN A 262 -0.98 0.22 -23.35
CA GLN A 262 -1.69 -0.19 -24.57
C GLN A 262 -2.05 1.02 -25.45
N LEU A 263 -2.46 2.13 -24.83
CA LEU A 263 -2.81 3.36 -25.54
C LEU A 263 -1.60 4.01 -26.23
N GLU A 264 -0.44 3.99 -25.56
CA GLU A 264 0.83 4.50 -26.09
C GLU A 264 1.50 3.55 -27.07
N GLY A 265 0.93 2.36 -27.30
CA GLY A 265 1.47 1.32 -28.19
C GLY A 265 2.71 0.61 -27.64
N LEU A 266 2.97 0.72 -26.34
CA LEU A 266 4.02 -0.01 -25.63
C LEU A 266 3.64 -1.49 -25.42
N GLU A 267 2.33 -1.77 -25.36
CA GLU A 267 1.77 -3.11 -25.32
C GLU A 267 0.78 -3.35 -26.46
N PRO A 268 0.69 -4.58 -26.99
CA PRO A 268 -0.26 -4.90 -28.03
C PRO A 268 -1.70 -4.80 -27.52
N ILE A 269 -2.57 -4.20 -28.33
CA ILE A 269 -4.02 -4.24 -28.12
C ILE A 269 -4.52 -5.57 -28.70
N ASN A 270 -5.12 -6.43 -27.87
CA ASN A 270 -5.69 -7.69 -28.32
C ASN A 270 -7.05 -7.43 -29.03
N GLU A 271 -7.03 -7.07 -30.32
CA GLU A 271 -8.23 -6.74 -31.13
C GLU A 271 -9.30 -7.86 -31.18
N ASN A 272 -8.94 -9.11 -30.87
CA ASN A 272 -9.85 -10.27 -30.87
C ASN A 272 -10.72 -10.39 -29.60
N GLU A 273 -10.47 -9.58 -28.57
CA GLU A 273 -11.27 -9.60 -27.33
C GLU A 273 -12.57 -8.80 -27.41
N ASP A 274 -12.71 -7.93 -28.43
CA ASP A 274 -13.78 -6.93 -28.47
C ASP A 274 -14.99 -7.31 -29.37
N SER A 275 -14.91 -8.33 -30.23
CA SER A 275 -15.94 -8.52 -31.28
C SER A 275 -16.83 -9.76 -31.20
N GLU A 276 -16.43 -10.86 -30.55
CA GLU A 276 -17.22 -12.12 -30.65
C GLU A 276 -17.57 -12.80 -29.31
N ASN A 277 -17.07 -12.33 -28.16
CA ASN A 277 -17.43 -12.90 -26.86
C ASN A 277 -17.39 -11.85 -25.71
N PRO A 278 -18.53 -11.25 -25.32
CA PRO A 278 -18.61 -10.36 -24.16
C PRO A 278 -18.26 -11.05 -22.82
N GLU A 279 -18.33 -12.39 -22.79
CA GLU A 279 -17.91 -13.22 -21.66
C GLU A 279 -16.45 -13.69 -21.77
N GLY A 280 -15.82 -13.50 -22.93
CA GLY A 280 -14.48 -13.98 -23.29
C GLY A 280 -13.42 -13.19 -22.57
N ASP A 281 -12.74 -13.89 -21.66
CA ASP A 281 -11.77 -13.35 -20.74
C ASP A 281 -10.65 -12.61 -21.49
N LEU A 282 -10.70 -11.27 -21.41
CA LEU A 282 -9.51 -10.56 -20.99
C LEU A 282 -8.96 -11.32 -19.78
N GLU A 283 -7.85 -12.05 -19.94
CA GLU A 283 -6.95 -12.34 -18.82
C GLU A 283 -6.30 -10.99 -18.44
N LEU A 284 -7.12 -10.01 -18.01
CA LEU A 284 -6.64 -8.93 -17.15
C LEU A 284 -6.07 -9.67 -15.97
N GLY A 285 -4.74 -9.70 -15.87
CA GLY A 285 -4.03 -10.55 -14.93
C GLY A 285 -4.75 -10.54 -13.59
N GLU A 286 -5.01 -11.73 -13.05
CA GLU A 286 -5.38 -11.87 -11.63
C GLU A 286 -4.29 -11.27 -10.70
N GLU A 287 -3.14 -10.88 -11.28
CA GLU A 287 -2.15 -9.96 -10.75
C GLU A 287 -2.21 -8.65 -11.56
N LEU A 288 -2.31 -7.50 -10.89
CA LEU A 288 -2.15 -6.16 -11.51
C LEU A 288 -1.01 -6.21 -12.54
N ASP A 289 -1.30 -5.76 -13.76
CA ASP A 289 -0.42 -5.80 -14.93
C ASP A 289 1.06 -5.66 -14.55
N GLU A 290 1.89 -6.57 -15.06
CA GLU A 290 3.34 -6.48 -14.93
C GLU A 290 3.91 -5.13 -15.47
N GLY A 291 3.10 -4.39 -16.25
CA GLY A 291 3.35 -3.05 -16.77
C GLY A 291 3.04 -1.87 -15.85
N GLY A 292 2.24 -2.05 -14.80
CA GLY A 292 2.06 -1.08 -13.72
C GLY A 292 0.93 -0.06 -13.87
N ASP A 293 0.25 0.07 -15.00
CA ASP A 293 -0.92 0.96 -15.13
C ASP A 293 -2.24 0.18 -15.18
N PRO A 294 -3.26 0.54 -14.38
CA PRO A 294 -4.55 -0.16 -14.42
C PRO A 294 -5.29 0.11 -15.74
N PRO A 295 -6.18 -0.80 -16.17
CA PRO A 295 -7.09 -0.56 -17.28
C PRO A 295 -7.98 0.64 -16.96
N ARG A 296 -8.14 1.52 -17.96
CA ARG A 296 -8.90 2.76 -17.87
C ARG A 296 -10.05 2.77 -18.87
N VAL A 297 -11.09 3.55 -18.56
CA VAL A 297 -12.25 3.77 -19.42
C VAL A 297 -11.97 4.93 -20.36
N TRP A 298 -12.09 4.67 -21.67
CA TRP A 298 -11.85 5.62 -22.75
C TRP A 298 -13.04 5.71 -23.70
N SER A 299 -13.21 6.87 -24.31
CA SER A 299 -14.20 7.13 -25.33
C SER A 299 -13.96 6.25 -26.56
N PRO A 300 -15.02 5.82 -27.27
CA PRO A 300 -14.89 5.13 -28.54
C PRO A 300 -14.14 5.98 -29.59
N GLU A 301 -14.26 7.31 -29.50
CA GLU A 301 -13.78 8.25 -30.53
C GLU A 301 -12.51 9.00 -30.13
N GLY A 302 -11.99 8.80 -28.92
CA GLY A 302 -10.80 9.51 -28.47
C GLY A 302 -10.29 9.10 -27.08
N ASP A 303 -9.21 9.74 -26.67
CA ASP A 303 -8.42 9.38 -25.49
C ASP A 303 -8.83 10.24 -24.28
N TYR A 304 -10.11 10.14 -23.92
CA TYR A 304 -10.72 10.76 -22.76
C TYR A 304 -11.86 9.86 -22.25
N PRO A 305 -12.25 9.88 -20.97
CA PRO A 305 -11.64 10.63 -19.86
C PRO A 305 -10.39 9.94 -19.28
N GLY A 306 -10.23 8.62 -19.46
CA GLY A 306 -9.09 7.87 -18.92
C GLY A 306 -9.22 7.50 -17.43
N THR A 307 -10.44 7.27 -16.95
CA THR A 307 -10.70 6.95 -15.53
C THR A 307 -10.35 5.49 -15.22
N ALA A 308 -9.71 5.23 -14.07
CA ALA A 308 -9.36 3.88 -13.63
C ALA A 308 -10.51 3.19 -12.86
N PHE A 309 -11.57 3.93 -12.55
CA PHE A 309 -12.79 3.48 -11.90
C PHE A 309 -13.97 3.57 -12.87
N THR A 310 -15.05 2.88 -12.53
CA THR A 310 -16.28 2.76 -13.32
C THR A 310 -17.48 3.47 -12.68
N ARG A 311 -17.28 4.11 -11.53
CA ARG A 311 -18.27 4.92 -10.79
C ARG A 311 -17.58 6.09 -10.08
N SER A 312 -18.22 7.25 -10.08
CA SER A 312 -17.76 8.47 -9.42
C SER A 312 -18.92 9.46 -9.24
N LEU A 313 -18.70 10.48 -8.41
CA LEU A 313 -19.47 11.71 -8.39
C LEU A 313 -18.75 12.74 -9.28
N GLY A 314 -19.47 13.47 -10.12
CA GLY A 314 -18.91 14.35 -11.14
C GLY A 314 -18.68 13.60 -12.45
N ASP A 315 -17.59 13.88 -13.14
CA ASP A 315 -17.21 13.27 -14.42
C ASP A 315 -18.34 13.23 -15.47
N SER A 316 -18.98 14.37 -15.73
CA SER A 316 -20.16 14.41 -16.63
C SER A 316 -19.89 13.84 -18.04
N MET A 317 -18.65 13.89 -18.54
CA MET A 317 -18.28 13.21 -19.79
C MET A 317 -18.13 11.69 -19.64
N ALA A 318 -17.62 11.22 -18.51
CA ALA A 318 -17.51 9.78 -18.25
C ALA A 318 -18.89 9.13 -18.04
N GLU A 319 -19.89 9.90 -17.61
CA GLU A 319 -21.26 9.40 -17.47
C GLU A 319 -21.86 8.91 -18.78
N GLU A 320 -21.49 9.53 -19.91
CA GLU A 320 -21.87 9.07 -21.25
C GLU A 320 -21.27 7.70 -21.60
N LEU A 321 -20.17 7.33 -20.95
CA LEU A 321 -19.48 6.05 -21.10
C LEU A 321 -19.94 5.00 -20.08
N GLY A 322 -20.92 5.35 -19.24
CA GLY A 322 -21.50 4.50 -18.23
C GLY A 322 -20.96 4.74 -16.83
N VAL A 323 -20.07 5.68 -16.56
CA VAL A 323 -19.73 6.02 -15.16
C VAL A 323 -20.96 6.61 -14.47
N PHE A 324 -21.22 6.28 -13.20
CA PHE A 324 -22.37 6.87 -12.48
C PHE A 324 -22.18 6.92 -10.97
N ALA A 325 -22.96 7.79 -10.33
CA ALA A 325 -22.88 8.10 -8.90
C ALA A 325 -23.71 7.17 -7.97
N GLU A 326 -24.47 6.21 -8.50
CA GLU A 326 -25.25 5.28 -7.68
C GLU A 326 -24.34 4.33 -6.84
N PRO A 327 -24.46 4.35 -5.50
CA PRO A 327 -23.60 3.57 -4.63
C PRO A 327 -23.98 2.10 -4.58
N GLU A 328 -22.99 1.22 -4.49
CA GLU A 328 -23.19 -0.14 -3.99
C GLU A 328 -23.22 -0.11 -2.46
N MET A 329 -24.16 -0.83 -1.85
CA MET A 329 -24.43 -0.70 -0.42
C MET A 329 -24.43 -2.02 0.32
N LEU A 330 -23.62 -2.09 1.39
CA LEU A 330 -23.63 -3.18 2.37
C LEU A 330 -24.26 -2.67 3.66
N THR A 331 -25.25 -3.39 4.19
CA THR A 331 -25.82 -3.10 5.51
C THR A 331 -25.75 -4.34 6.38
N ARG A 332 -25.25 -4.21 7.60
CA ARG A 332 -25.12 -5.32 8.56
C ARG A 332 -25.10 -4.84 10.00
N GLU A 333 -25.30 -5.76 10.93
CA GLU A 333 -25.09 -5.50 12.35
C GLU A 333 -23.59 -5.57 12.72
N ILE A 334 -23.17 -4.69 13.62
CA ILE A 334 -21.86 -4.68 14.25
C ILE A 334 -21.90 -5.66 15.41
N LYS A 335 -21.01 -6.66 15.36
CA LYS A 335 -20.92 -7.73 16.36
C LYS A 335 -19.88 -7.42 17.44
N PRO A 336 -19.96 -8.06 18.62
CA PRO A 336 -18.98 -7.85 19.68
C PRO A 336 -17.53 -8.20 19.31
N ASP A 337 -17.34 -9.06 18.31
CA ASP A 337 -16.04 -9.49 17.80
C ASP A 337 -15.50 -8.60 16.67
N ASP A 338 -16.28 -7.63 16.20
CA ASP A 338 -15.86 -6.58 15.27
C ASP A 338 -15.08 -5.51 16.06
N ARG A 339 -13.82 -5.28 15.69
CA ARG A 339 -12.88 -4.48 16.50
C ARG A 339 -12.42 -3.21 15.82
N VAL A 340 -12.27 -3.23 14.50
CA VAL A 340 -11.71 -2.11 13.72
C VAL A 340 -12.47 -1.96 12.42
N ILE A 341 -12.86 -0.75 12.06
CA ILE A 341 -13.37 -0.38 10.75
C ILE A 341 -12.41 0.64 10.16
N VAL A 342 -12.02 0.47 8.90
CA VAL A 342 -11.16 1.40 8.15
C VAL A 342 -11.90 1.86 6.90
N LEU A 343 -11.85 3.16 6.61
CA LEU A 343 -12.20 3.75 5.32
C LEU A 343 -10.95 4.44 4.79
N ALA A 344 -10.51 4.15 3.57
CA ALA A 344 -9.37 4.84 2.98
C ALA A 344 -9.45 4.95 1.45
N SER A 345 -8.71 5.92 0.89
CA SER A 345 -8.50 6.08 -0.55
C SER A 345 -7.62 4.96 -1.14
N ASP A 346 -7.60 4.87 -2.46
CA ASP A 346 -6.75 3.93 -3.21
C ASP A 346 -5.25 4.20 -2.96
N GLY A 347 -4.87 5.42 -2.57
CA GLY A 347 -3.54 5.76 -2.07
C GLY A 347 -3.03 4.85 -0.93
N ILE A 348 -3.91 4.15 -0.20
CA ILE A 348 -3.55 3.02 0.68
C ILE A 348 -3.58 1.68 -0.05
N PHE A 349 -4.69 1.40 -0.74
CA PHE A 349 -5.01 0.07 -1.24
C PHE A 349 -4.35 -0.31 -2.57
N GLU A 350 -3.63 0.62 -3.20
CA GLU A 350 -2.77 0.34 -4.35
C GLU A 350 -1.65 -0.64 -3.97
N PHE A 351 -1.08 -0.51 -2.76
CA PHE A 351 0.04 -1.34 -2.29
C PHE A 351 -0.28 -2.20 -1.07
N LEU A 352 -1.23 -1.79 -0.21
CA LEU A 352 -1.54 -2.52 1.01
C LEU A 352 -2.79 -3.39 0.89
N THR A 353 -2.64 -4.67 1.26
CA THR A 353 -3.79 -5.58 1.29
C THR A 353 -4.70 -5.26 2.48
N ASN A 354 -5.98 -5.64 2.38
CA ASN A 354 -6.93 -5.51 3.50
C ASN A 354 -6.38 -6.11 4.80
N GLN A 355 -5.74 -7.28 4.72
CA GLN A 355 -5.13 -7.94 5.88
C GLN A 355 -3.93 -7.16 6.43
N SER A 356 -3.06 -6.61 5.57
CA SER A 356 -1.93 -5.80 6.01
C SER A 356 -2.37 -4.55 6.77
N VAL A 357 -3.40 -3.85 6.27
CA VAL A 357 -3.99 -2.68 6.95
C VAL A 357 -4.52 -3.05 8.33
N ILE A 358 -5.30 -4.15 8.44
CA ILE A 358 -5.82 -4.61 9.73
C ILE A 358 -4.71 -5.10 10.67
N ASP A 359 -3.69 -5.76 10.17
CA ASP A 359 -2.53 -6.22 10.95
C ASP A 359 -1.71 -5.05 11.51
N ILE A 360 -1.55 -3.96 10.74
CA ILE A 360 -0.93 -2.73 11.22
C ILE A 360 -1.81 -2.12 12.31
N CYS A 361 -3.11 -1.92 12.06
CA CYS A 361 -4.05 -1.37 13.04
C CYS A 361 -4.07 -2.17 14.35
N ALA A 362 -4.00 -3.50 14.28
CA ALA A 362 -4.01 -4.39 15.44
C ALA A 362 -2.81 -4.20 16.40
N LYS A 363 -1.72 -3.55 15.96
CA LYS A 363 -0.55 -3.25 16.79
C LYS A 363 -0.77 -2.07 17.73
N PHE A 364 -1.82 -1.29 17.53
CA PHE A 364 -2.06 -0.03 18.24
C PHE A 364 -3.37 -0.05 19.02
N THR A 365 -3.36 0.57 20.20
CA THR A 365 -4.58 0.86 20.97
C THR A 365 -5.13 2.24 20.70
N ASP A 366 -4.33 3.12 20.09
CA ASP A 366 -4.68 4.47 19.67
C ASP A 366 -4.96 4.50 18.16
N PRO A 367 -6.15 4.92 17.70
CA PRO A 367 -6.47 4.95 16.28
C PRO A 367 -5.64 5.98 15.49
N LEU A 368 -5.12 7.05 16.12
CA LEU A 368 -4.27 8.02 15.44
C LEU A 368 -2.90 7.42 15.09
N GLU A 369 -2.31 6.67 16.02
CA GLU A 369 -1.06 5.95 15.76
C GLU A 369 -1.24 4.86 14.70
N ALA A 370 -2.39 4.19 14.69
CA ALA A 370 -2.77 3.27 13.61
C ALA A 370 -2.85 3.97 12.26
N CYS A 371 -3.52 5.13 12.16
CA CYS A 371 -3.55 5.93 10.93
C CYS A 371 -2.13 6.28 10.45
N ARG A 372 -1.28 6.80 11.35
CA ARG A 372 0.11 7.19 11.00
C ARG A 372 0.92 6.02 10.46
N ALA A 373 0.80 4.85 11.09
CA ALA A 373 1.53 3.66 10.68
C ALA A 373 1.08 3.14 9.31
N VAL A 374 -0.23 3.12 9.04
CA VAL A 374 -0.76 2.67 7.73
C VAL A 374 -0.37 3.64 6.61
N VAL A 375 -0.49 4.95 6.85
CA VAL A 375 -0.10 5.97 5.85
C VAL A 375 1.40 5.94 5.57
N ALA A 376 2.22 5.82 6.61
CA ALA A 376 3.67 5.71 6.45
C ALA A 376 4.07 4.51 5.59
N GLU A 377 3.53 3.33 5.90
CA GLU A 377 3.83 2.11 5.13
C GLU A 377 3.41 2.27 3.66
N SER A 378 2.20 2.79 3.39
CA SER A 378 1.76 3.00 2.01
C SER A 378 2.65 4.01 1.29
N TYR A 379 2.98 5.14 1.93
CA TYR A 379 3.83 6.16 1.34
C TYR A 379 5.24 5.64 1.00
N GLU A 380 5.82 4.79 1.85
CA GLU A 380 7.09 4.12 1.56
C GLU A 380 6.99 3.21 0.32
N LEU A 381 5.89 2.46 0.17
CA LEU A 381 5.66 1.61 -0.99
C LEU A 381 5.47 2.43 -2.28
N TRP A 382 4.76 3.56 -2.23
CA TRP A 382 4.70 4.51 -3.34
C TRP A 382 6.10 4.98 -3.75
N LEU A 383 6.91 5.44 -2.79
CA LEU A 383 8.30 5.85 -3.06
C LEU A 383 9.19 4.70 -3.54
N GLN A 384 8.86 3.45 -3.21
CA GLN A 384 9.59 2.28 -3.66
C GLN A 384 9.22 1.90 -5.10
N TYR A 385 7.95 1.97 -5.48
CA TYR A 385 7.46 1.43 -6.76
C TYR A 385 7.17 2.48 -7.83
N GLU A 386 7.02 3.76 -7.45
CA GLU A 386 6.60 4.85 -8.34
C GLU A 386 7.49 6.10 -8.26
N LEU A 387 7.47 6.93 -9.30
CA LEU A 387 8.17 8.23 -9.33
C LEU A 387 7.38 9.34 -8.63
N ARG A 388 6.07 9.15 -8.54
CA ARG A 388 5.13 10.00 -7.81
C ARG A 388 4.50 9.22 -6.66
N THR A 389 3.92 9.93 -5.71
CA THR A 389 3.06 9.33 -4.68
C THR A 389 1.68 9.92 -4.79
N ASP A 390 0.66 9.11 -4.57
CA ASP A 390 -0.71 9.61 -4.56
C ASP A 390 -1.06 10.40 -3.29
N ASP A 391 -2.20 11.07 -3.34
CA ASP A 391 -2.87 11.56 -2.13
C ASP A 391 -3.34 10.37 -1.29
N ILE A 392 -3.23 10.47 0.03
CA ILE A 392 -3.52 9.35 0.95
C ILE A 392 -4.42 9.84 2.06
N THR A 393 -5.63 9.28 2.17
CA THR A 393 -6.59 9.61 3.22
C THR A 393 -7.17 8.36 3.87
N ILE A 394 -7.19 8.34 5.20
CA ILE A 394 -7.69 7.22 6.01
C ILE A 394 -8.47 7.70 7.23
N ILE A 395 -9.53 6.96 7.57
CA ILE A 395 -10.23 7.02 8.85
C ILE A 395 -10.14 5.63 9.50
N VAL A 396 -9.62 5.56 10.72
CA VAL A 396 -9.59 4.33 11.54
C VAL A 396 -10.57 4.48 12.69
N ILE A 397 -11.46 3.49 12.85
CA ILE A 397 -12.50 3.45 13.88
C ILE A 397 -12.35 2.15 14.68
N PHE A 398 -11.91 2.25 15.92
CA PHE A 398 -11.95 1.15 16.89
C PHE A 398 -13.33 1.05 17.52
N VAL A 399 -13.86 -0.16 17.54
CA VAL A 399 -15.22 -0.47 17.98
C VAL A 399 -15.15 -1.33 19.24
N ASP A 400 -15.75 -0.81 20.30
CA ASP A 400 -15.88 -1.49 21.58
C ASP A 400 -17.37 -1.56 21.98
N PRO A 401 -17.87 -2.70 22.50
CA PRO A 401 -19.22 -2.76 23.05
C PRO A 401 -19.34 -1.82 24.25
N PHE A 402 -20.40 -1.00 24.27
CA PHE A 402 -20.67 -0.10 25.39
C PHE A 402 -21.71 -0.73 26.33
N ILE A 403 -21.28 -1.06 27.55
CA ILE A 403 -22.17 -1.53 28.62
C ILE A 403 -22.46 -0.35 29.55
N ASN A 404 -23.72 0.08 29.64
CA ASN A 404 -24.11 1.17 30.53
C ASN A 404 -24.03 0.71 32.00
N PRO A 405 -23.28 1.40 32.89
CA PRO A 405 -23.18 1.04 34.29
C PRO A 405 -24.55 0.94 35.00
N VAL A 406 -25.56 1.72 34.58
CA VAL A 406 -26.88 1.73 35.22
C VAL A 406 -27.67 0.43 34.98
N GLU A 407 -27.50 -0.22 33.82
CA GLU A 407 -28.11 -1.53 33.55
C GLU A 407 -27.45 -2.66 34.37
N MET A 408 -26.14 -2.55 34.61
CA MET A 408 -25.39 -3.49 35.45
C MET A 408 -25.86 -3.47 36.92
N TYR A 409 -26.33 -2.34 37.43
CA TYR A 409 -26.89 -2.24 38.79
C TYR A 409 -28.39 -2.62 38.87
N GLY A 410 -29.15 -2.54 37.77
CA GLY A 410 -30.57 -2.90 37.73
C GLY A 410 -30.84 -4.41 37.87
N GLU A 411 -29.96 -5.25 37.32
CA GLU A 411 -30.07 -6.71 37.42
C GLU A 411 -29.61 -7.26 38.79
N TYR A 412 -28.67 -6.59 39.46
CA TYR A 412 -28.23 -6.98 40.80
C TYR A 412 -29.24 -6.62 41.91
N VAL A 413 -30.02 -5.55 41.74
CA VAL A 413 -31.01 -5.13 42.74
C VAL A 413 -32.34 -5.90 42.60
N THR A 414 -32.68 -6.37 41.39
CA THR A 414 -33.91 -7.17 41.16
C THR A 414 -33.76 -8.65 41.51
N SER A 415 -32.55 -9.21 41.47
CA SER A 415 -32.26 -10.59 41.90
C SER A 415 -32.27 -10.78 43.42
N SER A 416 -32.18 -9.70 44.20
CA SER A 416 -32.14 -9.75 45.67
C SER A 416 -33.50 -9.60 46.37
N PHE A 417 -34.58 -9.24 45.64
CA PHE A 417 -35.90 -8.96 46.24
C PHE A 417 -37.07 -9.81 45.73
N ARG A 418 -36.83 -10.86 44.91
CA ARG A 418 -37.91 -11.72 44.38
C ARG A 418 -38.10 -13.08 45.04
N ASN A 419 -37.34 -13.40 46.08
CA ASN A 419 -37.59 -14.58 46.90
C ASN A 419 -38.30 -14.15 48.19
N LEU A 420 -39.60 -13.90 48.12
CA LEU A 420 -40.62 -14.16 49.17
C LEU A 420 -41.94 -13.50 48.76
N ALA A 421 -43.00 -14.30 48.80
CA ALA A 421 -44.42 -13.96 48.66
C ALA A 421 -45.02 -13.89 47.23
N ASP A 422 -45.68 -15.01 46.93
CA ASP A 422 -46.98 -15.15 46.26
C ASP A 422 -47.03 -15.48 44.75
N GLY A 423 -47.75 -16.57 44.48
CA GLY A 423 -47.79 -17.29 43.22
C GLY A 423 -48.79 -16.70 42.24
N THR A 424 -48.43 -15.58 41.60
CA THR A 424 -49.08 -15.12 40.37
C THR A 424 -48.04 -14.64 39.37
N LYS A 425 -47.95 -15.34 38.22
CA LYS A 425 -47.13 -14.95 37.08
C LYS A 425 -47.68 -13.65 36.48
N PRO A 426 -46.89 -12.57 36.29
CA PRO A 426 -47.26 -11.49 35.40
C PRO A 426 -46.93 -11.90 33.96
N THR A 427 -47.96 -12.03 33.14
CA THR A 427 -47.90 -12.10 31.68
C THR A 427 -47.28 -10.83 31.12
N HIS A 428 -46.05 -10.92 30.60
CA HIS A 428 -45.54 -9.94 29.65
C HIS A 428 -46.10 -10.32 28.28
N LEU A 429 -46.99 -9.48 27.77
CA LEU A 429 -47.61 -9.60 26.46
C LEU A 429 -46.52 -9.48 25.39
N LEU A 430 -46.23 -10.62 24.73
CA LEU A 430 -45.62 -10.66 23.41
C LEU A 430 -46.66 -10.14 22.41
N PRO A 431 -46.29 -9.29 21.43
CA PRO A 431 -47.07 -9.18 20.22
C PRO A 431 -46.92 -10.50 19.45
N GLN A 432 -47.98 -11.31 19.46
CA GLN A 432 -48.25 -12.24 18.38
C GLN A 432 -48.85 -11.43 17.25
N ASP A 433 -48.19 -11.38 16.10
CA ASP A 433 -48.86 -11.51 14.83
C ASP A 433 -47.87 -12.06 13.81
N GLY A 434 -48.28 -13.17 13.19
CA GLY A 434 -47.51 -13.89 12.21
C GLY A 434 -47.67 -13.30 10.82
N SER A 435 -46.54 -13.11 10.16
CA SER A 435 -46.39 -13.37 8.74
C SER A 435 -45.02 -14.00 8.57
N GLU A 436 -44.99 -15.28 8.25
CA GLU A 436 -43.79 -15.95 7.75
C GLU A 436 -43.42 -15.31 6.40
N SER A 437 -42.52 -14.34 6.44
CA SER A 437 -41.67 -13.99 5.30
C SER A 437 -40.28 -14.51 5.63
N GLU A 438 -39.85 -15.54 4.89
CA GLU A 438 -38.47 -16.01 4.89
C GLU A 438 -37.55 -14.87 4.45
N GLU A 439 -37.00 -14.10 5.42
CA GLU A 439 -35.91 -13.18 5.13
C GLU A 439 -34.59 -13.97 4.97
N PRO A 440 -33.87 -13.82 3.85
CA PRO A 440 -32.63 -14.55 3.60
C PRO A 440 -31.52 -14.05 4.54
N ALA A 441 -30.67 -14.98 5.00
CA ALA A 441 -29.60 -14.80 5.99
C ALA A 441 -28.91 -13.42 5.97
N GLU A 442 -29.19 -12.59 6.98
CA GLU A 442 -28.87 -11.16 7.06
C GLU A 442 -27.41 -10.79 7.42
N ASP A 443 -26.45 -11.73 7.33
CA ASP A 443 -25.09 -11.51 7.83
C ASP A 443 -24.00 -12.15 6.94
N VAL A 444 -24.16 -11.98 5.62
CA VAL A 444 -23.17 -12.47 4.65
C VAL A 444 -22.07 -11.42 4.50
N LEU A 445 -20.92 -11.71 5.11
CA LEU A 445 -19.65 -11.07 4.77
C LEU A 445 -19.38 -11.26 3.27
N LEU A 446 -18.89 -10.21 2.60
CA LEU A 446 -18.47 -10.34 1.20
C LEU A 446 -17.41 -11.45 1.11
N PRO A 447 -17.55 -12.42 0.18
CA PRO A 447 -16.60 -13.51 0.04
C PRO A 447 -15.20 -12.98 -0.30
N ASP A 448 -14.15 -13.62 0.22
CA ASP A 448 -12.72 -13.26 0.07
C ASP A 448 -12.22 -13.30 -1.40
N VAL A 449 -13.07 -13.57 -2.39
CA VAL A 449 -12.66 -14.06 -3.74
C VAL A 449 -12.54 -12.96 -4.79
N GLU A 450 -12.93 -11.71 -4.50
CA GLU A 450 -12.94 -10.63 -5.51
C GLU A 450 -12.31 -9.31 -5.00
N VAL A 451 -11.28 -9.40 -4.17
CA VAL A 451 -10.52 -8.22 -3.75
C VAL A 451 -9.48 -7.90 -4.81
N ARG A 452 -9.46 -6.65 -5.30
CA ARG A 452 -8.44 -6.16 -6.24
C ARG A 452 -7.04 -6.51 -5.71
N PRO A 453 -6.17 -7.13 -6.50
CA PRO A 453 -4.78 -7.41 -6.12
C PRO A 453 -4.06 -6.11 -5.76
N VAL A 454 -2.98 -6.21 -4.99
CA VAL A 454 -2.11 -5.06 -4.68
C VAL A 454 -0.85 -5.09 -5.54
N ARG A 455 -0.31 -3.92 -5.85
CA ARG A 455 0.85 -3.80 -6.70
C ARG A 455 2.09 -4.27 -5.95
N THR A 456 2.92 -5.07 -6.61
CA THR A 456 4.14 -5.66 -6.01
C THR A 456 5.42 -5.37 -6.80
N ARG A 457 5.29 -4.68 -7.93
CA ARG A 457 6.37 -4.37 -8.88
C ARG A 457 6.44 -2.87 -9.15
N MET A 458 7.62 -2.47 -9.62
CA MET A 458 7.94 -1.10 -9.99
C MET A 458 7.39 -0.79 -11.38
N THR A 459 6.94 0.44 -11.62
CA THR A 459 6.48 0.85 -12.95
C THR A 459 7.60 0.83 -13.99
N LYS A 460 7.21 0.61 -15.25
CA LYS A 460 8.14 0.68 -16.38
C LYS A 460 8.80 2.04 -16.47
N GLU A 461 8.05 3.12 -16.26
CA GLU A 461 8.57 4.49 -16.23
C GLU A 461 9.70 4.63 -15.19
N LYS A 462 9.46 4.19 -13.94
CA LYS A 462 10.49 4.23 -12.91
C LYS A 462 11.68 3.34 -13.23
N ALA A 463 11.44 2.13 -13.75
CA ALA A 463 12.51 1.23 -14.16
C ALA A 463 13.38 1.84 -15.28
N GLN A 464 12.76 2.50 -16.26
CA GLN A 464 13.43 3.22 -17.34
C GLN A 464 14.20 4.43 -16.84
N GLU A 465 13.63 5.24 -15.93
CA GLU A 465 14.34 6.39 -15.36
C GLU A 465 15.54 5.91 -14.52
N ILE A 466 15.40 4.83 -13.74
CA ILE A 466 16.53 4.18 -13.06
C ILE A 466 17.59 3.72 -14.07
N GLU A 467 17.20 3.13 -15.19
CA GLU A 467 18.13 2.66 -16.22
C GLU A 467 18.83 3.81 -16.95
N LYS A 468 18.11 4.88 -17.27
CA LYS A 468 18.65 6.13 -17.83
C LYS A 468 19.61 6.81 -16.85
N LEU A 469 19.26 6.87 -15.56
CA LEU A 469 20.15 7.37 -14.50
C LEU A 469 21.40 6.48 -14.37
N LYS A 470 21.28 5.16 -14.49
CA LYS A 470 22.43 4.25 -14.55
C LYS A 470 23.30 4.53 -15.78
N GLN A 471 22.73 4.69 -16.96
CA GLN A 471 23.45 4.97 -18.20
C GLN A 471 24.16 6.34 -18.17
N GLN A 472 23.48 7.37 -17.66
CA GLN A 472 24.07 8.70 -17.47
C GLN A 472 25.19 8.69 -16.43
N ALA A 473 25.01 7.94 -15.33
CA ALA A 473 26.08 7.72 -14.36
C ALA A 473 27.28 7.00 -14.99
N MET A 474 27.04 5.96 -15.81
CA MET A 474 28.09 5.24 -16.54
C MET A 474 28.82 6.10 -17.59
N ALA A 475 28.21 7.17 -18.09
CA ALA A 475 28.76 8.07 -19.09
C ALA A 475 29.59 9.24 -18.51
N GLN A 476 29.59 9.45 -17.19
CA GLN A 476 30.44 10.46 -16.54
C GLN A 476 31.88 9.94 -16.37
N GLU A 477 32.89 10.71 -16.81
CA GLU A 477 34.31 10.36 -16.64
C GLU A 477 34.70 10.15 -15.15
N ASP A 478 34.02 10.83 -14.23
CA ASP A 478 34.18 10.65 -12.77
C ASP A 478 33.71 9.27 -12.27
N TYR A 479 32.76 8.61 -12.96
CA TYR A 479 32.25 7.29 -12.59
C TYR A 479 33.30 6.19 -12.82
N ALA A 480 34.02 6.25 -13.93
CA ALA A 480 35.15 5.37 -14.20
C ALA A 480 36.34 5.66 -13.27
N ALA A 481 36.57 6.93 -12.92
CA ALA A 481 37.63 7.34 -12.00
C ALA A 481 37.36 6.92 -10.53
N GLU A 482 36.11 6.97 -10.07
CA GLU A 482 35.71 6.48 -8.74
C GLU A 482 35.68 4.94 -8.66
N LEU A 483 35.28 4.24 -9.72
CA LEU A 483 35.33 2.77 -9.77
C LEU A 483 36.77 2.23 -9.74
N ASN A 484 37.73 3.05 -10.18
CA ASN A 484 39.16 2.77 -10.15
C ASN A 484 39.86 3.17 -8.83
N LYS A 485 39.14 3.75 -7.85
CA LYS A 485 39.68 3.89 -6.50
C LYS A 485 39.61 2.52 -5.81
N GLU A 486 40.77 1.91 -5.62
CA GLU A 486 40.90 0.76 -4.71
C GLU A 486 40.43 1.18 -3.32
N VAL A 487 39.24 0.73 -2.93
CA VAL A 487 38.83 0.74 -1.52
C VAL A 487 39.28 -0.60 -0.93
N ASP A 488 39.97 -0.57 0.19
CA ASP A 488 40.39 -1.80 0.84
C ASP A 488 39.21 -2.34 1.66
N LEU A 489 38.45 -3.28 1.09
CA LEU A 489 37.30 -3.89 1.77
C LEU A 489 37.72 -4.62 3.06
N GLU A 490 38.95 -5.12 3.16
CA GLU A 490 39.44 -5.78 4.37
C GLU A 490 39.58 -4.79 5.52
N GLN A 491 39.94 -3.53 5.24
CA GLN A 491 40.01 -2.48 6.25
C GLN A 491 38.65 -2.00 6.74
N LEU A 492 37.61 -2.11 5.90
CA LEU A 492 36.23 -1.78 6.27
C LEU A 492 35.50 -2.96 6.92
N TYR A 493 36.06 -4.17 6.84
CA TYR A 493 35.43 -5.36 7.36
C TYR A 493 35.39 -5.34 8.88
N THR A 494 34.19 -5.52 9.43
CA THR A 494 33.96 -5.68 10.86
C THR A 494 33.18 -6.96 11.11
N GLU A 495 33.66 -7.76 12.07
CA GLU A 495 33.02 -9.02 12.42
C GLU A 495 31.65 -8.75 13.07
N LYS A 496 30.60 -9.33 12.49
CA LYS A 496 29.21 -9.22 12.96
C LYS A 496 28.77 -10.54 13.59
N THR A 497 28.05 -10.45 14.70
CA THR A 497 27.35 -11.60 15.29
C THR A 497 26.24 -12.10 14.37
N ALA A 498 25.85 -13.37 14.53
CA ALA A 498 24.75 -13.96 13.76
C ALA A 498 23.42 -13.18 13.93
N SER A 499 23.18 -12.60 15.11
CA SER A 499 21.99 -11.78 15.37
C SER A 499 22.04 -10.46 14.61
N GLU A 500 23.19 -9.78 14.56
CA GLU A 500 23.35 -8.54 13.77
C GLU A 500 23.19 -8.80 12.27
N LYS A 501 23.81 -9.88 11.75
CA LYS A 501 23.63 -10.28 10.36
C LYS A 501 22.17 -10.55 10.02
N ALA A 502 21.42 -11.21 10.92
CA ALA A 502 20.00 -11.45 10.72
C ALA A 502 19.20 -10.13 10.66
N ARG A 503 19.44 -9.18 11.57
CA ARG A 503 18.75 -7.87 11.58
C ARG A 503 19.07 -7.05 10.34
N ILE A 504 20.35 -6.97 9.96
CA ILE A 504 20.79 -6.31 8.73
C ILE A 504 20.13 -7.00 7.52
N SER A 505 20.12 -8.33 7.49
CA SER A 505 19.50 -9.09 6.41
C SER A 505 18.01 -8.79 6.28
N ASP A 506 17.28 -8.74 7.39
CA ASP A 506 15.84 -8.48 7.36
C ASP A 506 15.55 -7.05 6.89
N ALA A 507 16.37 -6.09 7.30
CA ALA A 507 16.25 -4.69 6.89
C ALA A 507 16.54 -4.46 5.39
N ILE A 508 17.54 -5.14 4.82
CA ILE A 508 17.89 -4.93 3.39
C ILE A 508 17.11 -5.80 2.41
N LYS A 509 16.38 -6.82 2.89
CA LYS A 509 15.59 -7.75 2.04
C LYS A 509 14.53 -7.04 1.20
N THR A 510 13.94 -5.98 1.73
CA THR A 510 12.86 -5.22 1.08
C THR A 510 13.39 -4.17 0.11
N SER A 511 14.63 -3.71 0.28
CA SER A 511 15.21 -2.66 -0.57
C SER A 511 15.61 -3.20 -1.94
N VAL A 512 15.17 -2.49 -2.98
CA VAL A 512 15.40 -2.84 -4.40
C VAL A 512 16.89 -2.94 -4.73
N MET A 513 17.71 -2.17 -4.02
CA MET A 513 19.16 -2.14 -4.18
C MET A 513 19.84 -3.48 -3.88
N PHE A 514 19.21 -4.34 -3.07
CA PHE A 514 19.79 -5.59 -2.61
C PHE A 514 19.09 -6.84 -3.16
N ARG A 515 18.06 -6.69 -4.02
CA ARG A 515 17.29 -7.82 -4.59
C ARG A 515 18.15 -8.83 -5.35
N ASN A 516 19.17 -8.34 -6.07
CA ASN A 516 20.05 -9.17 -6.93
C ASN A 516 21.41 -9.48 -6.31
N VAL A 517 21.56 -9.31 -5.00
CA VAL A 517 22.80 -9.58 -4.26
C VAL A 517 22.92 -11.07 -3.95
N THR A 518 24.00 -11.70 -4.41
CA THR A 518 24.29 -13.13 -4.15
C THR A 518 24.58 -13.38 -2.67
N PRO A 519 24.46 -14.63 -2.17
CA PRO A 519 24.78 -14.94 -0.77
C PRO A 519 26.17 -14.45 -0.33
N ASP A 520 27.19 -14.60 -1.17
CA ASP A 520 28.55 -14.16 -0.86
C ASP A 520 28.69 -12.64 -0.85
N GLN A 521 28.04 -11.94 -1.78
CA GLN A 521 27.98 -10.48 -1.76
C GLN A 521 27.25 -9.97 -0.51
N ARG A 522 26.23 -10.70 -0.06
CA ARG A 522 25.48 -10.34 1.14
C ARG A 522 26.33 -10.44 2.39
N GLU A 523 27.14 -11.50 2.50
CA GLU A 523 28.12 -11.65 3.58
C GLU A 523 29.18 -10.55 3.57
N LEU A 524 29.64 -10.14 2.39
CA LEU A 524 30.55 -8.99 2.26
C LEU A 524 29.87 -7.68 2.70
N ILE A 525 28.62 -7.45 2.28
CA ILE A 525 27.83 -6.28 2.70
C ILE A 525 27.70 -6.23 4.23
N TYR A 526 27.35 -7.34 4.88
CA TYR A 526 27.28 -7.39 6.35
C TYR A 526 28.61 -6.99 7.00
N GLY A 527 29.71 -7.49 6.45
CA GLY A 527 31.06 -7.19 6.94
C GLY A 527 31.40 -5.71 6.84
N VAL A 528 31.07 -5.06 5.73
CA VAL A 528 31.45 -3.66 5.46
C VAL A 528 30.45 -2.61 5.97
N MET A 529 29.30 -3.03 6.52
CA MET A 529 28.40 -2.09 7.20
C MET A 529 29.03 -1.58 8.50
N GLU A 530 29.07 -0.26 8.65
CA GLU A 530 29.66 0.43 9.79
C GLU A 530 28.62 0.66 10.88
N HIS A 531 28.98 0.41 12.14
CA HIS A 531 28.14 0.76 13.29
C HIS A 531 28.31 2.24 13.63
N ILE A 532 27.22 3.02 13.57
CA ILE A 532 27.23 4.47 13.77
C ILE A 532 26.36 4.82 14.99
N PRO A 533 26.95 5.13 16.16
CA PRO A 533 26.21 5.61 17.31
C PRO A 533 25.77 7.07 17.09
N VAL A 534 24.51 7.37 17.43
CA VAL A 534 23.90 8.69 17.23
C VAL A 534 23.33 9.19 18.55
N LYS A 535 23.48 10.48 18.82
CA LYS A 535 22.90 11.16 19.99
C LYS A 535 21.65 11.93 19.60
N ALA A 536 20.74 12.09 20.56
CA ALA A 536 19.57 12.94 20.35
C ALA A 536 19.98 14.35 19.88
N GLY A 537 19.31 14.86 18.84
CA GLY A 537 19.59 16.13 18.19
C GLY A 537 20.58 16.08 17.03
N THR A 538 21.26 14.95 16.81
CA THR A 538 22.22 14.81 15.70
C THR A 538 21.49 14.80 14.35
N TRP A 539 22.00 15.60 13.42
CA TRP A 539 21.60 15.59 12.02
C TRP A 539 22.36 14.49 11.28
N VAL A 540 21.66 13.41 10.93
CA VAL A 540 22.22 12.28 10.17
C VAL A 540 22.30 12.63 8.69
N ILE A 541 21.27 13.29 8.17
CA ILE A 541 21.20 13.78 6.80
C ILE A 541 20.69 15.22 6.84
N LYS A 542 21.25 16.09 6.00
CA LYS A 542 20.69 17.41 5.73
C LYS A 542 20.20 17.47 4.29
N GLN A 543 18.97 17.96 4.08
CA GLN A 543 18.43 18.16 2.74
C GLN A 543 19.37 19.03 1.89
N GLY A 544 19.48 18.72 0.60
CA GLY A 544 20.38 19.37 -0.35
C GLY A 544 21.85 18.94 -0.21
N SER A 545 22.26 18.31 0.89
CA SER A 545 23.62 17.78 1.01
C SER A 545 23.85 16.61 0.06
N VAL A 546 25.09 16.40 -0.36
CA VAL A 546 25.45 15.25 -1.19
C VAL A 546 25.50 13.99 -0.32
N GLY A 547 24.74 12.97 -0.71
CA GLY A 547 24.72 11.69 -0.02
C GLY A 547 25.78 10.70 -0.52
N ASP A 548 26.41 9.99 0.41
CA ASP A 548 27.38 8.92 0.14
C ASP A 548 27.06 7.59 0.84
N ARG A 549 26.04 7.55 1.70
CA ARG A 549 25.72 6.40 2.56
C ARG A 549 24.25 6.02 2.54
N PHE A 550 23.98 4.73 2.70
CA PHE A 550 22.68 4.17 3.08
C PHE A 550 22.69 3.85 4.57
N TYR A 551 21.54 3.98 5.23
CA TYR A 551 21.43 3.75 6.67
C TYR A 551 20.30 2.79 6.99
N ILE A 552 20.52 1.93 7.97
CA ILE A 552 19.51 1.10 8.63
C ILE A 552 19.46 1.54 10.08
N ILE A 553 18.27 1.70 10.64
CA ILE A 553 18.10 2.01 12.06
C ILE A 553 18.06 0.72 12.86
N ASP A 554 19.07 0.47 13.69
CA ASP A 554 19.06 -0.68 14.61
C ASP A 554 18.25 -0.31 15.88
N GLU A 555 18.42 0.92 16.38
CA GLU A 555 17.71 1.41 17.56
C GLU A 555 17.58 2.94 17.55
N GLY A 556 16.45 3.47 18.04
CA GLY A 556 16.24 4.90 18.27
C GLY A 556 15.17 5.52 17.38
N VAL A 557 14.87 6.80 17.64
CA VAL A 557 13.81 7.57 16.97
C VAL A 557 14.44 8.68 16.12
N PHE A 558 14.03 8.77 14.85
CA PHE A 558 14.58 9.69 13.86
C PHE A 558 13.46 10.39 13.10
N GLU A 559 13.50 11.71 13.04
CA GLU A 559 12.54 12.52 12.29
C GLU A 559 13.03 12.80 10.88
N VAL A 560 12.12 12.67 9.90
CA VAL A 560 12.30 13.10 8.52
C VAL A 560 11.69 14.47 8.34
N ARG A 561 12.50 15.45 7.95
CA ARG A 561 12.06 16.84 7.79
C ARG A 561 12.43 17.41 6.42
N ILE A 562 11.58 18.26 5.87
CA ILE A 562 11.77 18.87 4.56
C ILE A 562 11.51 20.37 4.64
N VAL A 563 12.45 21.15 4.13
CA VAL A 563 12.32 22.59 3.86
C VAL A 563 11.70 22.74 2.47
N GLY A 564 10.61 23.50 2.36
CA GLY A 564 9.92 23.76 1.10
C GLY A 564 10.78 24.55 0.12
N GLU A 565 10.48 24.43 -1.17
CA GLU A 565 11.20 25.17 -2.21
C GLU A 565 10.90 26.68 -2.09
N GLY A 566 11.94 27.49 -1.87
CA GLY A 566 11.81 28.93 -1.59
C GLY A 566 11.65 29.29 -0.12
N GLU A 567 11.56 28.31 0.78
CA GLU A 567 11.59 28.54 2.23
C GLU A 567 13.04 28.54 2.74
N GLU A 568 13.35 29.41 3.70
CA GLU A 568 14.63 29.37 4.40
C GLU A 568 14.58 28.31 5.52
N ASP A 569 15.65 27.51 5.66
CA ASP A 569 15.83 26.57 6.76
C ASP A 569 15.94 27.35 8.08
N ASP A 570 14.88 27.30 8.89
CA ASP A 570 14.79 27.93 10.22
C ASP A 570 15.69 27.28 11.28
N GLY A 571 16.51 26.30 10.88
CA GLY A 571 17.39 25.53 11.75
C GLY A 571 16.70 24.33 12.38
N THR A 572 15.43 24.06 12.06
CA THR A 572 14.71 22.86 12.47
C THR A 572 14.67 21.79 11.37
N GLY A 573 15.08 22.12 10.15
CA GLY A 573 15.04 21.23 8.98
C GLY A 573 13.71 21.25 8.24
N GLY A 574 12.83 22.19 8.57
CA GLY A 574 11.52 22.37 7.96
C GLY A 574 10.43 21.47 8.56
N ALA A 575 9.40 21.21 7.75
CA ALA A 575 8.21 20.47 8.17
C ALA A 575 8.54 19.00 8.48
N LEU A 576 7.99 18.49 9.59
CA LEU A 576 8.05 17.07 9.94
C LEU A 576 7.14 16.26 9.02
N ILE A 577 7.73 15.35 8.25
CA ILE A 577 7.02 14.52 7.27
C ILE A 577 6.82 13.10 7.78
N HIS A 578 7.82 12.55 8.47
CA HIS A 578 7.79 11.17 8.91
C HIS A 578 8.67 10.96 10.15
N VAL A 579 8.45 9.89 10.90
CA VAL A 579 9.27 9.50 12.06
C VAL A 579 9.59 8.02 11.95
N TYR A 580 10.87 7.70 11.82
CA TYR A 580 11.34 6.33 11.92
C TYR A 580 11.60 5.96 13.38
N GLU A 581 11.10 4.80 13.81
CA GLU A 581 11.43 4.17 15.09
C GLU A 581 12.09 2.80 14.83
N GLY A 582 13.37 2.68 15.17
CA GLY A 582 14.07 1.40 15.16
C GLY A 582 14.07 0.76 16.55
N SER A 583 13.84 -0.55 16.60
CA SER A 583 13.88 -1.31 17.84
C SER A 583 14.28 -2.77 17.61
N VAL A 584 15.42 -3.15 18.19
CA VAL A 584 15.89 -4.54 18.26
C VAL A 584 14.85 -5.45 18.92
N ALA A 585 14.21 -5.00 20.00
CA ALA A 585 13.24 -5.81 20.74
C ALA A 585 11.94 -6.07 19.96
N LYS A 586 11.52 -5.11 19.13
CA LYS A 586 10.32 -5.22 18.30
C LYS A 586 10.59 -5.81 16.90
N HIS A 587 11.85 -6.06 16.55
CA HIS A 587 12.29 -6.45 15.20
C HIS A 587 11.86 -5.44 14.11
N ILE A 588 12.01 -4.14 14.38
CA ILE A 588 11.67 -3.05 13.46
C ILE A 588 12.96 -2.32 13.10
N HIS A 589 13.33 -2.36 11.82
CA HIS A 589 14.61 -1.83 11.32
C HIS A 589 14.43 -1.00 10.04
N PRO A 590 13.82 0.19 10.12
CA PRO A 590 13.59 1.04 8.95
C PRO A 590 14.91 1.49 8.32
N CYS A 591 14.89 1.78 7.03
CA CYS A 591 16.06 2.19 6.29
C CYS A 591 15.83 3.48 5.51
N PHE A 592 16.90 4.25 5.26
CA PHE A 592 16.82 5.48 4.48
C PHE A 592 18.11 5.77 3.70
N GLY A 593 17.97 6.57 2.65
CA GLY A 593 19.12 7.07 1.89
C GLY A 593 19.67 6.13 0.81
N GLU A 594 18.88 5.14 0.37
CA GLU A 594 19.26 4.12 -0.61
C GLU A 594 19.74 4.67 -1.96
N LEU A 595 19.16 5.78 -2.45
CA LEU A 595 19.56 6.41 -3.71
C LEU A 595 21.03 6.86 -3.72
N ALA A 596 21.59 7.17 -2.54
CA ALA A 596 23.00 7.55 -2.42
C ALA A 596 23.98 6.41 -2.70
N LEU A 597 23.53 5.15 -2.74
CA LEU A 597 24.36 4.02 -3.15
C LEU A 597 24.50 3.92 -4.69
N MET A 598 23.56 4.47 -5.46
CA MET A 598 23.63 4.48 -6.93
C MET A 598 24.42 5.67 -7.46
N TYR A 599 24.16 6.87 -6.96
CA TYR A 599 24.72 8.11 -7.50
C TYR A 599 24.90 9.20 -6.44
N SER A 600 25.66 10.23 -6.79
CA SER A 600 25.94 11.39 -5.96
C SER A 600 24.84 12.44 -6.10
N ALA A 601 23.63 12.12 -5.61
CA ALA A 601 22.50 13.06 -5.63
C ALA A 601 22.41 13.90 -4.34
N PRO A 602 21.89 15.13 -4.44
CA PRO A 602 21.42 15.89 -3.29
C PRO A 602 20.33 15.13 -2.53
N ARG A 603 20.36 15.21 -1.21
CA ARG A 603 19.39 14.54 -0.33
C ARG A 603 18.05 15.27 -0.36
N SER A 604 16.96 14.54 -0.57
CA SER A 604 15.61 15.12 -0.68
C SER A 604 14.99 15.53 0.66
N ALA A 605 15.54 15.04 1.78
CA ALA A 605 15.06 15.33 3.13
C ALA A 605 16.21 15.34 4.15
N SER A 606 15.98 16.01 5.27
CA SER A 606 16.81 15.97 6.46
C SER A 606 16.37 14.83 7.38
N ILE A 607 17.32 14.17 8.04
CA ILE A 607 17.06 13.13 9.04
C ILE A 607 17.72 13.55 10.35
N ILE A 608 16.93 13.67 11.42
CA ILE A 608 17.40 14.18 12.72
C ILE A 608 17.04 13.19 13.83
N ALA A 609 18.03 12.78 14.61
CA ALA A 609 17.80 11.92 15.77
C ALA A 609 17.03 12.65 16.87
N ARG A 610 16.05 11.98 17.47
CA ARG A 610 15.27 12.46 18.63
C ARG A 610 15.56 11.71 19.91
N SER A 611 16.04 10.47 19.80
CA SER A 611 16.65 9.75 20.90
C SER A 611 18.12 9.47 20.59
N ASP A 612 18.84 9.02 21.60
CA ASP A 612 20.05 8.25 21.35
C ASP A 612 19.68 7.00 20.55
N GLY A 613 20.56 6.56 19.65
CA GLY A 613 20.28 5.46 18.75
C GLY A 613 21.52 4.91 18.07
N HIS A 614 21.32 3.85 17.30
CA HIS A 614 22.35 3.13 16.58
C HIS A 614 21.90 2.90 15.14
N LEU A 615 22.78 3.24 14.20
CA LEU A 615 22.56 3.02 12.78
C LEU A 615 23.61 2.05 12.24
N TRP A 616 23.23 1.27 11.23
CA TRP A 616 24.18 0.62 10.33
C TRP A 616 24.32 1.47 9.07
N GLY A 617 25.52 1.94 8.77
CA GLY A 617 25.83 2.72 7.58
C GLY A 617 26.55 1.89 6.52
N LEU A 618 26.11 1.96 5.27
CA LEU A 618 26.81 1.39 4.12
C LEU A 618 27.25 2.49 3.18
N HIS A 619 28.56 2.62 2.97
CA HIS A 619 29.11 3.63 2.07
C HIS A 619 28.98 3.20 0.60
N ARG A 620 28.69 4.17 -0.29
CA ARG A 620 28.53 3.97 -1.73
C ARG A 620 29.71 3.25 -2.35
N SER A 621 30.93 3.67 -2.05
CA SER A 621 32.15 3.05 -2.61
C SER A 621 32.32 1.60 -2.19
N ALA A 622 32.04 1.27 -0.91
CA ALA A 622 32.10 -0.10 -0.41
C ALA A 622 31.05 -0.99 -1.08
N PHE A 623 29.80 -0.50 -1.17
CA PHE A 623 28.73 -1.22 -1.87
C PHE A 623 29.06 -1.47 -3.35
N ARG A 624 29.53 -0.44 -4.06
CA ARG A 624 29.94 -0.54 -5.47
C ARG A 624 31.07 -1.55 -5.66
N GLN A 625 32.05 -1.59 -4.76
CA GLN A 625 33.15 -2.54 -4.88
C GLN A 625 32.74 -3.98 -4.58
N VAL A 626 31.83 -4.20 -3.62
CA VAL A 626 31.25 -5.53 -3.38
C VAL A 626 30.49 -6.03 -4.62
N LEU A 627 29.77 -5.14 -5.31
CA LEU A 627 29.14 -5.48 -6.60
C LEU A 627 30.17 -5.70 -7.72
N ALA A 628 31.24 -4.90 -7.77
CA ALA A 628 32.28 -4.98 -8.79
C ALA A 628 33.19 -6.22 -8.65
N GLN A 629 33.41 -6.76 -7.43
CA GLN A 629 34.16 -8.00 -7.25
C GLN A 629 33.53 -9.18 -7.99
N ALA A 630 32.20 -9.24 -8.08
CA ALA A 630 31.49 -10.25 -8.87
C ALA A 630 31.63 -10.05 -10.39
N GLN A 631 31.77 -8.80 -10.86
CA GLN A 631 32.15 -8.50 -12.24
C GLN A 631 33.61 -8.91 -12.51
N GLY A 632 34.50 -8.73 -11.54
CA GLY A 632 35.91 -9.15 -11.62
C GLY A 632 36.07 -10.68 -11.75
N THR A 633 35.37 -11.44 -10.90
CA THR A 633 35.39 -12.92 -10.97
C THR A 633 34.76 -13.44 -12.25
N ARG A 634 33.64 -12.85 -12.71
CA ARG A 634 33.04 -13.19 -14.01
C ARG A 634 33.88 -12.77 -15.20
N LYS A 635 34.59 -11.64 -15.13
CA LYS A 635 35.55 -11.22 -16.16
C LYS A 635 36.76 -12.15 -16.21
N GLU A 636 37.22 -12.66 -15.08
CA GLU A 636 38.30 -13.66 -15.03
C GLU A 636 37.83 -15.03 -15.53
N LEU A 637 36.58 -15.42 -15.24
CA LEU A 637 35.93 -16.57 -15.87
C LEU A 637 35.83 -16.37 -17.38
N ALA A 638 35.35 -15.23 -17.87
CA ALA A 638 35.27 -14.91 -19.29
C ALA A 638 36.64 -14.99 -19.98
N LYS A 639 37.70 -14.47 -19.35
CA LYS A 639 39.10 -14.63 -19.82
C LYS A 639 39.58 -16.08 -19.83
N THR A 640 39.09 -16.91 -18.91
CA THR A 640 39.44 -18.34 -18.84
C THR A 640 38.70 -19.11 -19.92
N LEU A 641 37.40 -18.85 -20.09
CA LEU A 641 36.54 -19.42 -21.13
C LEU A 641 37.04 -19.07 -22.53
N SER A 642 37.46 -17.82 -22.78
CA SER A 642 37.99 -17.40 -24.09
C SER A 642 39.29 -18.12 -24.49
N LYS A 643 40.05 -18.67 -23.52
CA LYS A 643 41.25 -19.48 -23.79
C LYS A 643 40.90 -20.93 -24.17
N LEU A 644 39.72 -21.42 -23.83
CA LEU A 644 39.32 -22.81 -24.09
C LEU A 644 39.07 -23.02 -25.58
N LEU A 645 39.71 -24.04 -26.15
CA LEU A 645 39.62 -24.38 -27.58
C LEU A 645 38.18 -24.52 -28.11
N MET A 646 37.22 -24.90 -27.27
CA MET A 646 35.81 -25.05 -27.64
C MET A 646 35.03 -23.74 -27.72
N PHE A 647 35.55 -22.65 -27.14
CA PHE A 647 34.92 -21.33 -27.10
C PHE A 647 35.72 -20.27 -27.87
N GLN A 648 36.82 -20.63 -28.53
CA GLN A 648 37.67 -19.68 -29.29
C GLN A 648 36.97 -18.99 -30.46
N ASN A 649 35.86 -19.56 -30.95
CA ASN A 649 35.07 -18.97 -32.04
C ASN A 649 33.94 -18.06 -31.56
N LEU A 650 33.83 -17.83 -30.25
CA LEU A 650 32.82 -16.95 -29.67
C LEU A 650 33.34 -15.51 -29.63
N GLU A 651 32.46 -14.56 -29.95
CA GLU A 651 32.75 -13.14 -29.80
C GLU A 651 32.77 -12.74 -28.31
N GLU A 652 33.41 -11.62 -27.99
CA GLU A 652 33.58 -11.16 -26.59
C GLU A 652 32.24 -11.00 -25.86
N GLU A 653 31.20 -10.53 -26.57
CA GLU A 653 29.84 -10.43 -26.04
C GLU A 653 29.22 -11.81 -25.76
N GLU A 654 29.46 -12.79 -26.63
CA GLU A 654 28.99 -14.18 -26.46
C GLU A 654 29.68 -14.87 -25.29
N VAL A 655 30.99 -14.65 -25.11
CA VAL A 655 31.76 -15.15 -23.97
C VAL A 655 31.27 -14.51 -22.67
N THR A 656 30.89 -13.24 -22.69
CA THR A 656 30.32 -12.54 -21.52
C THR A 656 28.96 -13.10 -21.14
N LYS A 657 28.07 -13.33 -22.12
CA LYS A 657 26.78 -14.02 -21.90
C LYS A 657 26.98 -15.44 -21.39
N LEU A 658 27.97 -16.15 -21.92
CA LEU A 658 28.32 -17.49 -21.47
C LEU A 658 28.81 -17.50 -20.02
N ALA A 659 29.74 -16.61 -19.64
CA ALA A 659 30.25 -16.51 -18.27
C ALA A 659 29.14 -16.18 -17.25
N ALA A 660 28.10 -15.45 -17.66
CA ALA A 660 26.94 -15.18 -16.82
C ALA A 660 26.03 -16.40 -16.58
N ALA A 661 26.10 -17.42 -17.43
CA ALA A 661 25.29 -18.64 -17.36
C ALA A 661 25.93 -19.80 -16.58
N PHE A 662 27.14 -19.61 -16.05
CA PHE A 662 27.79 -20.58 -15.17
C PHE A 662 27.35 -20.39 -13.71
N ASP A 663 27.10 -21.50 -13.03
CA ASP A 663 26.79 -21.56 -11.60
C ASP A 663 28.08 -21.72 -10.78
N GLU A 664 28.16 -21.07 -9.63
CA GLU A 664 29.28 -21.26 -8.69
C GLU A 664 29.06 -22.52 -7.84
N ILE A 665 30.11 -23.29 -7.62
CA ILE A 665 30.07 -24.58 -6.92
C ILE A 665 31.27 -24.73 -5.98
N ALA A 666 31.09 -25.55 -4.94
CA ALA A 666 32.15 -25.90 -3.99
C ALA A 666 32.10 -27.40 -3.64
N PHE A 667 33.28 -27.99 -3.48
CA PHE A 667 33.46 -29.40 -3.13
C PHE A 667 34.41 -29.54 -1.92
N GLY A 668 34.08 -30.47 -1.03
CA GLY A 668 34.91 -30.84 0.11
C GLY A 668 36.10 -31.70 -0.28
N ARG A 669 37.08 -31.81 0.62
CA ARG A 669 38.24 -32.71 0.44
C ARG A 669 37.80 -34.17 0.33
N GLY A 670 38.28 -34.87 -0.69
CA GLY A 670 38.00 -36.28 -0.96
C GLY A 670 36.67 -36.51 -1.68
N GLU A 671 35.93 -35.45 -1.99
CA GLU A 671 34.65 -35.56 -2.70
C GLU A 671 34.86 -35.94 -4.17
N ASN A 672 34.09 -36.91 -4.64
CA ASN A 672 34.12 -37.36 -6.03
C ASN A 672 33.20 -36.45 -6.87
N ILE A 673 33.79 -35.63 -7.72
CA ILE A 673 33.06 -34.60 -8.49
C ILE A 673 32.40 -35.22 -9.72
N VAL A 674 33.12 -36.07 -10.45
CA VAL A 674 32.62 -36.84 -11.59
C VAL A 674 33.31 -38.20 -11.64
N GLU A 675 32.65 -39.21 -12.22
CA GLU A 675 33.18 -40.58 -12.25
C GLU A 675 33.26 -41.13 -13.69
N GLN A 676 34.40 -41.75 -14.01
CA GLN A 676 34.67 -42.31 -15.33
C GLN A 676 33.59 -43.33 -15.72
N GLY A 677 33.00 -43.16 -16.91
CA GLY A 677 32.00 -44.06 -17.47
C GLY A 677 30.57 -43.85 -16.95
N HIS A 678 30.37 -42.95 -15.98
CA HIS A 678 29.05 -42.47 -15.59
C HIS A 678 28.51 -41.45 -16.57
N PHE A 679 27.20 -41.43 -16.72
CA PHE A 679 26.53 -40.44 -17.54
C PHE A 679 26.68 -39.05 -16.93
N GLY A 680 26.94 -38.07 -17.78
CA GLY A 680 27.19 -36.69 -17.38
C GLY A 680 26.64 -35.71 -18.39
N ASP A 681 26.32 -34.53 -17.92
CA ASP A 681 25.76 -33.45 -18.71
C ASP A 681 26.32 -32.08 -18.31
N ALA A 682 27.40 -32.01 -17.53
CA ALA A 682 27.97 -30.76 -17.05
C ALA A 682 29.48 -30.67 -17.31
N MET A 683 29.99 -29.45 -17.46
CA MET A 683 31.43 -29.15 -17.43
C MET A 683 31.77 -28.18 -16.31
N TYR A 684 33.04 -28.18 -15.94
CA TYR A 684 33.55 -27.53 -14.74
C TYR A 684 34.82 -26.72 -15.03
N VAL A 685 34.95 -25.57 -14.37
CA VAL A 685 36.15 -24.71 -14.38
C VAL A 685 36.60 -24.48 -12.94
N ILE A 686 37.84 -24.81 -12.59
CA ILE A 686 38.35 -24.67 -11.23
C ILE A 686 38.78 -23.21 -10.98
N THR A 687 38.33 -22.60 -9.88
CA THR A 687 38.74 -21.24 -9.48
C THR A 687 39.74 -21.25 -8.33
N SER A 688 39.55 -22.14 -7.35
CA SER A 688 40.43 -22.28 -6.21
C SER A 688 40.46 -23.74 -5.75
N GLY A 689 41.57 -24.17 -5.16
CA GLY A 689 41.77 -25.55 -4.74
C GLY A 689 42.48 -26.39 -5.81
N SER A 690 42.36 -27.71 -5.68
CA SER A 690 43.00 -28.66 -6.61
C SER A 690 42.29 -30.00 -6.60
N CYS A 691 42.19 -30.61 -7.78
CA CYS A 691 41.60 -31.93 -7.96
C CYS A 691 42.62 -32.92 -8.53
N GLU A 692 42.37 -34.21 -8.32
CA GLU A 692 43.05 -35.29 -9.02
C GLU A 692 42.09 -35.88 -10.06
N LEU A 693 42.48 -35.81 -11.33
CA LEU A 693 41.83 -36.48 -12.44
C LEU A 693 42.51 -37.84 -12.63
N VAL A 694 41.72 -38.91 -12.55
CA VAL A 694 42.16 -40.31 -12.72
C VAL A 694 41.46 -40.90 -13.93
N LYS A 695 42.23 -41.25 -14.95
CA LYS A 695 41.74 -41.90 -16.16
C LYS A 695 42.29 -43.31 -16.28
N ILE A 696 41.41 -44.30 -16.25
CA ILE A 696 41.78 -45.71 -16.43
C ILE A 696 41.77 -46.02 -17.93
N VAL A 697 42.95 -46.31 -18.49
CA VAL A 697 43.13 -46.72 -19.89
C VAL A 697 43.72 -48.12 -19.93
N LYS A 698 42.99 -49.09 -20.48
CA LYS A 698 43.41 -50.52 -20.54
C LYS A 698 43.83 -51.08 -19.17
N GLY A 699 43.13 -50.68 -18.10
CA GLY A 699 43.40 -51.13 -16.74
C GLY A 699 44.54 -50.40 -16.01
N ILE A 700 45.19 -49.42 -16.65
CA ILE A 700 46.27 -48.63 -16.04
C ILE A 700 45.73 -47.24 -15.68
N PRO A 701 45.83 -46.81 -14.40
CA PRO A 701 45.44 -45.47 -13.99
C PRO A 701 46.47 -44.44 -14.47
N GLN A 702 45.99 -43.39 -15.11
CA GLN A 702 46.76 -42.19 -15.45
C GLN A 702 46.21 -41.03 -14.63
N ASN A 703 47.04 -40.47 -13.75
CA ASN A 703 46.65 -39.41 -12.83
C ASN A 703 47.19 -38.06 -13.31
N GLN A 704 46.38 -37.02 -13.19
CA GLN A 704 46.74 -35.64 -13.46
C GLN A 704 46.19 -34.74 -12.35
N THR A 705 47.02 -33.85 -11.81
CA THR A 705 46.54 -32.83 -10.88
C THR A 705 46.00 -31.64 -11.67
N LEU A 706 44.76 -31.25 -11.36
CA LEU A 706 44.11 -30.05 -11.88
C LEU A 706 44.16 -28.93 -10.83
N LYS A 707 44.39 -27.70 -11.28
CA LYS A 707 44.53 -26.49 -10.46
C LYS A 707 43.59 -25.38 -10.95
N ALA A 708 43.58 -24.26 -10.26
CA ALA A 708 42.86 -23.05 -10.69
C ALA A 708 43.16 -22.70 -12.17
N GLY A 709 42.10 -22.48 -12.94
CA GLY A 709 42.11 -22.25 -14.39
C GLY A 709 41.96 -23.52 -15.24
N ASP A 710 42.14 -24.72 -14.68
CA ASP A 710 41.92 -25.97 -15.41
C ASP A 710 40.41 -26.30 -15.51
N CYS A 711 40.06 -27.02 -16.58
CA CYS A 711 38.68 -27.41 -16.88
C CYS A 711 38.56 -28.92 -17.09
N PHE A 712 37.40 -29.48 -16.79
CA PHE A 712 37.08 -30.90 -17.03
C PHE A 712 35.60 -31.10 -17.35
N GLY A 713 35.27 -32.25 -17.97
CA GLY A 713 33.90 -32.57 -18.38
C GLY A 713 33.48 -31.99 -19.74
N GLN A 714 34.36 -31.27 -20.45
CA GLN A 714 34.04 -30.75 -21.79
C GLN A 714 33.59 -31.84 -22.79
N GLU A 715 34.00 -33.10 -22.60
CA GLU A 715 33.63 -34.19 -23.48
C GLU A 715 32.13 -34.53 -23.44
N VAL A 716 31.45 -34.34 -22.30
CA VAL A 716 30.02 -34.67 -22.15
C VAL A 716 29.09 -33.61 -22.74
N ILE A 717 29.66 -32.42 -22.95
CA ILE A 717 29.01 -31.26 -23.54
C ILE A 717 29.02 -31.34 -25.07
N VAL A 718 30.14 -31.77 -25.67
CA VAL A 718 30.36 -31.68 -27.12
C VAL A 718 29.91 -32.94 -27.86
N ASP A 719 30.33 -34.13 -27.43
CA ASP A 719 30.23 -35.36 -28.25
C ASP A 719 29.85 -36.64 -27.47
N GLN A 720 30.09 -36.71 -26.16
CA GLN A 720 29.88 -37.93 -25.36
C GLN A 720 28.73 -37.76 -24.37
N GLN A 721 28.16 -38.88 -23.93
CA GLN A 721 27.15 -38.87 -22.85
C GLN A 721 27.75 -39.24 -21.49
N LYS A 722 29.03 -39.62 -21.44
CA LYS A 722 29.70 -40.17 -20.25
C LYS A 722 31.05 -39.53 -20.00
N TYR A 723 31.42 -39.34 -18.74
CA TYR A 723 32.71 -38.76 -18.37
C TYR A 723 33.88 -39.69 -18.73
N GLY A 724 34.94 -39.11 -19.28
CA GLY A 724 36.12 -39.84 -19.73
C GLY A 724 37.13 -40.16 -18.62
N ALA A 725 36.97 -39.59 -17.43
CA ALA A 725 37.83 -39.75 -16.25
C ALA A 725 37.02 -39.50 -14.96
N THR A 726 37.56 -39.98 -13.85
CA THR A 726 37.07 -39.65 -12.50
C THR A 726 37.82 -38.43 -11.99
N VAL A 727 37.15 -37.48 -11.34
CA VAL A 727 37.80 -36.30 -10.75
C VAL A 727 37.43 -36.21 -9.27
N VAL A 728 38.44 -36.21 -8.41
CA VAL A 728 38.27 -36.14 -6.94
C VAL A 728 38.94 -34.88 -6.41
N SER A 729 38.26 -34.18 -5.51
CA SER A 729 38.83 -32.99 -4.89
C SER A 729 39.91 -33.35 -3.86
N LEU A 730 41.10 -32.75 -3.94
CA LEU A 730 42.21 -33.04 -3.00
C LEU A 730 42.18 -32.16 -1.73
N GLN A 731 41.45 -31.05 -1.79
CA GLN A 731 41.25 -30.07 -0.73
C GLN A 731 39.87 -29.42 -0.87
N THR A 732 39.53 -28.39 -0.10
CA THR A 732 38.34 -27.59 -0.42
C THR A 732 38.57 -26.91 -1.78
N THR A 733 37.72 -27.21 -2.76
CA THR A 733 37.88 -26.72 -4.13
C THR A 733 36.61 -26.00 -4.54
N THR A 734 36.74 -24.81 -5.10
CA THR A 734 35.64 -24.03 -5.68
C THR A 734 35.81 -23.89 -7.19
N GLY A 735 34.71 -23.66 -7.88
CA GLY A 735 34.72 -23.56 -9.33
C GLY A 735 33.40 -23.08 -9.90
N TRP A 736 33.29 -23.18 -11.22
CA TRP A 736 32.11 -22.86 -11.99
C TRP A 736 31.60 -24.11 -12.72
N LYS A 737 30.27 -24.29 -12.78
CA LYS A 737 29.56 -25.36 -13.48
C LYS A 737 28.69 -24.78 -14.60
N ILE A 738 28.62 -25.45 -15.73
CA ILE A 738 27.51 -25.23 -16.68
C ILE A 738 26.98 -26.56 -17.19
N ASP A 739 25.66 -26.65 -17.24
CA ASP A 739 24.96 -27.81 -17.77
C ASP A 739 24.78 -27.70 -19.29
N ARG A 740 24.82 -28.85 -19.98
CA ARG A 740 24.69 -28.96 -21.44
C ARG A 740 23.43 -28.30 -21.97
N ALA A 741 22.32 -28.44 -21.23
CA ALA A 741 21.04 -27.84 -21.61
C ALA A 741 21.07 -26.32 -21.51
N VAL A 742 21.78 -25.76 -20.52
CA VAL A 742 21.96 -24.31 -20.34
C VAL A 742 22.89 -23.79 -21.44
N LEU A 743 24.04 -24.44 -21.64
CA LEU A 743 24.99 -24.05 -22.69
C LEU A 743 24.37 -24.01 -24.08
N ALA A 744 23.55 -25.01 -24.43
CA ALA A 744 22.87 -25.09 -25.72
C ALA A 744 21.84 -23.96 -25.94
N LYS A 745 21.30 -23.38 -24.87
CA LYS A 745 20.40 -22.22 -24.92
C LYS A 745 21.18 -20.90 -24.96
N THR A 746 22.35 -20.84 -24.33
CA THR A 746 23.16 -19.62 -24.20
C THR A 746 23.96 -19.31 -25.46
N VAL A 747 24.44 -20.33 -26.18
CA VAL A 747 25.36 -20.16 -27.32
C VAL A 747 24.99 -21.09 -28.47
N PRO A 748 25.02 -20.63 -29.74
CA PRO A 748 24.72 -21.49 -30.90
C PRO A 748 25.64 -22.71 -30.97
N VAL A 749 25.07 -23.92 -30.96
CA VAL A 749 25.82 -25.19 -30.94
C VAL A 749 26.77 -25.33 -32.14
N ASP A 750 26.45 -24.71 -33.27
CA ASP A 750 27.28 -24.71 -34.48
C ASP A 750 28.62 -23.97 -34.29
N LYS A 751 28.71 -23.03 -33.34
CA LYS A 751 29.94 -22.32 -32.98
C LYS A 751 30.83 -23.10 -31.99
N LEU A 752 30.28 -24.11 -31.31
CA LEU A 752 30.97 -24.92 -30.29
C LEU A 752 31.79 -26.09 -30.88
N ARG A 753 31.67 -26.38 -32.18
CA ARG A 753 32.32 -27.52 -32.84
C ARG A 753 33.58 -27.12 -33.62
N ARG A 754 34.61 -27.99 -33.55
CA ARG A 754 35.80 -27.90 -34.42
C ARG A 754 35.37 -28.00 -35.90
N ARG A 755 35.77 -27.03 -36.74
CA ARG A 755 36.01 -27.33 -38.16
C ARG A 755 37.15 -28.36 -38.20
N LYS A 756 36.90 -29.47 -38.89
CA LYS A 756 37.83 -30.61 -39.03
C LYS A 756 39.23 -30.20 -39.46
#